data_AF-A0A352NHZ2-F1
#
_entry.id   AF-A0A352NHZ2-F1
#
_cell.length_a   1.000
_cell.length_b   1.000
_cell.length_c   1.000
_cell.angle_alpha   90.00
_cell.angle_beta   90.00
_cell.angle_gamma   90.00
#
_symmetry.space_group_name_H-M   'P 1'
#
loop_
_entity.id
_entity.type
_entity.pdbx_description
1 polymer ?
#
loop_
_entity_poly.entity_id
_entity_poly.type
_entity_poly.pdbx_seq_one_letter_code
_entity_poly.pdbx_strand_id
1 'polypeptide(L)'
;DPMTSDRLTCVIEAVVGLGEELVSGRKTPFTWRLRNGKTNTDSKAAPPLTDSQLRELAAIGKRIEVAFGAPQDIEWCCVDGRFSIVQSRAITTLYPIPESRDGLKRVFVSAGHMQMMTDVMLPLGMSFMKLIALFRMVEVGGRLFIDITYDLKTAYGKKMIRTKLSATDPLTHQAIEEVLAREDYIRGIPKGPGSFSTFSGWLPIIRESIRLYRRNDPADIDLYIDRMRRLIAQLEERLEPLLGMAAIEAILEDQKQLSAIIYDASGFGMVLATQFIIQKIDAMGKTLTGEENISNRLSKSVEHNPTSQMGLVLSEVADLAREYPPVVRYLEAAGEAFRMDDLRQVEGGGAVADAFENFLRQYGMRATGEIDISKTRFRENPAELVGAILTNIRTLPKGHGKSSFEQGRLEMETLTEELVALAEQKLGSRKAKKLRRYISFFRNYVGTREYPKYVWICRYDVYKRAIMREAKRLAEQGILQEPGDIFYLYLEELREAIQTGRVDYTDIARRKKDYTHFANLTPPRVIFSDGEVPEMAYQRNIPTGALPGLGVSSGVVEGRARVIRSIEDAVMEKSDILVTSFTDPSWTPVFVSIAGLVTEVGGMMTHGAVITREYGLPAVVGVVGATRRIRDGDRIRVNGDEGYVEIL
;
A
#
# COMPACT_ATOMS: atom_id res chain seq x y z
N ASP A 1 -3.14 25.79 8.93
CA ASP A 1 -2.59 26.02 7.59
C ASP A 1 -3.21 24.99 6.64
N PRO A 2 -3.97 25.42 5.63
CA PRO A 2 -4.64 24.51 4.69
C PRO A 2 -3.68 23.72 3.81
N MET A 3 -2.43 24.17 3.61
CA MET A 3 -1.43 23.48 2.80
C MET A 3 -0.72 22.37 3.58
N THR A 4 -0.29 22.67 4.81
CA THR A 4 0.48 21.72 5.64
C THR A 4 -0.38 20.93 6.62
N SER A 5 -1.67 21.24 6.71
CA SER A 5 -2.60 20.77 7.74
C SER A 5 -2.21 21.09 9.19
N ASP A 6 -1.20 21.95 9.41
CA ASP A 6 -0.79 22.40 10.74
C ASP A 6 -1.93 23.18 11.42
N ARG A 7 -2.48 22.60 12.50
CA ARG A 7 -3.60 23.20 13.26
C ARG A 7 -3.15 24.32 14.21
N LEU A 8 -1.85 24.52 14.40
CA LEU A 8 -1.29 25.59 15.22
C LEU A 8 -0.91 26.83 14.40
N THR A 9 -0.96 26.75 13.07
CA THR A 9 -0.68 27.87 12.18
C THR A 9 -1.97 28.46 11.62
N CYS A 10 -2.24 29.73 11.95
CA CYS A 10 -3.30 30.52 11.34
C CYS A 10 -2.75 31.21 10.08
N VAL A 11 -3.42 31.02 8.95
CA VAL A 11 -3.08 31.68 7.68
C VAL A 11 -4.10 32.78 7.45
N ILE A 12 -3.61 34.01 7.21
CA ILE A 12 -4.43 35.17 6.92
C ILE A 12 -4.05 35.66 5.54
N GLU A 13 -5.04 35.80 4.66
CA GLU A 13 -4.88 36.37 3.34
C GLU A 13 -5.71 37.65 3.23
N ALA A 14 -5.14 38.70 2.63
CA ALA A 14 -5.84 39.97 2.45
C ALA A 14 -5.51 40.62 1.11
N VAL A 15 -6.51 41.30 0.55
CA VAL A 15 -6.37 42.23 -0.57
C VAL A 15 -6.96 43.59 -0.19
N VAL A 16 -6.44 44.67 -0.78
CA VAL A 16 -7.07 45.98 -0.67
C VAL A 16 -8.19 46.08 -1.70
N GLY A 17 -9.42 46.36 -1.23
CA GLY A 17 -10.63 46.41 -2.04
C GLY A 17 -11.68 45.38 -1.62
N LEU A 18 -12.60 45.05 -2.52
CA LEU A 18 -13.62 44.03 -2.29
C LEU A 18 -13.03 42.61 -2.46
N GLY A 19 -13.56 41.64 -1.70
CA GLY A 19 -13.09 40.25 -1.72
C GLY A 19 -13.33 39.50 -3.05
N GLU A 20 -14.22 39.99 -3.90
CA GLU A 20 -14.51 39.40 -5.22
C GLU A 20 -13.26 39.30 -6.11
N GLU A 21 -12.32 40.23 -5.98
CA GLU A 21 -11.07 40.22 -6.74
C GLU A 21 -10.07 39.15 -6.26
N LEU A 22 -10.15 38.76 -4.99
CA LEU A 22 -9.39 37.65 -4.42
C LEU A 22 -10.00 36.30 -4.86
N VAL A 23 -11.32 36.17 -4.73
CA VAL A 23 -12.04 34.93 -5.10
C VAL A 23 -11.96 34.65 -6.61
N SER A 24 -11.98 35.70 -7.45
CA SER A 24 -11.83 35.57 -8.90
C SER A 24 -10.39 35.39 -9.38
N GLY A 25 -9.40 35.40 -8.47
CA GLY A 25 -7.99 35.19 -8.80
C GLY A 25 -7.33 36.35 -9.56
N ARG A 26 -7.95 37.53 -9.59
CA ARG A 26 -7.43 38.72 -10.32
C ARG A 26 -6.35 39.47 -9.53
N LYS A 27 -6.31 39.30 -8.20
CA LYS A 27 -5.29 39.87 -7.32
C LYS A 27 -4.61 38.77 -6.50
N THR A 28 -3.29 38.81 -6.44
CA THR A 28 -2.50 38.00 -5.50
C THR A 28 -2.67 38.56 -4.09
N PRO A 29 -3.10 37.76 -3.10
CA PRO A 29 -3.23 38.23 -1.73
C PRO A 29 -1.86 38.51 -1.08
N PHE A 30 -1.89 39.36 -0.07
CA PHE A 30 -0.84 39.38 0.94
C PHE A 30 -1.13 38.27 1.94
N THR A 31 -0.19 37.34 2.12
CA THR A 31 -0.36 36.15 2.98
C THR A 31 0.55 36.25 4.21
N TRP A 32 -0.05 36.10 5.40
CA TRP A 32 0.65 35.94 6.67
C TRP A 32 0.44 34.54 7.22
N ARG A 33 1.48 33.99 7.86
CA ARG A 33 1.39 32.78 8.67
C ARG A 33 1.74 33.10 10.11
N LEU A 34 0.79 32.87 11.01
CA LEU A 34 0.93 33.13 12.44
C LEU A 34 1.02 31.79 13.18
N ARG A 35 2.15 31.53 13.85
CA ARG A 35 2.36 30.34 14.69
C ARG A 35 3.02 30.74 16.00
N ASN A 36 2.41 30.37 17.15
CA ASN A 36 2.93 30.67 18.50
C ASN A 36 3.34 32.15 18.72
N GLY A 37 2.55 33.09 18.20
CA GLY A 37 2.82 34.53 18.34
C GLY A 37 3.91 35.09 17.41
N LYS A 38 4.53 34.26 16.56
CA LYS A 38 5.44 34.70 15.49
C LYS A 38 4.65 34.84 14.19
N THR A 39 4.95 35.90 13.45
CA THR A 39 4.36 36.19 12.14
C THR A 39 5.44 36.06 11.06
N ASN A 40 5.19 35.21 10.08
CA ASN A 40 6.01 35.10 8.87
C ASN A 40 5.20 35.60 7.66
N THR A 41 5.88 36.23 6.70
CA THR A 41 5.32 36.64 5.41
C THR A 41 6.28 36.26 4.30
N ASP A 42 5.72 35.82 3.18
CA ASP A 42 6.49 35.50 1.96
C ASP A 42 6.58 36.71 1.00
N SER A 43 5.94 37.83 1.35
CA SER A 43 5.82 39.01 0.49
C SER A 43 6.74 40.15 0.91
N LYS A 44 7.40 40.77 -0.07
CA LYS A 44 8.17 42.02 0.11
C LYS A 44 7.32 43.29 -0.03
N ALA A 45 6.03 43.17 -0.33
CA ALA A 45 5.13 44.30 -0.49
C ALA A 45 4.80 44.97 0.87
N ALA A 46 4.22 46.17 0.83
CA ALA A 46 3.70 46.80 2.04
C ALA A 46 2.50 46.00 2.59
N PRO A 47 2.48 45.63 3.88
CA PRO A 47 1.41 44.83 4.46
C PRO A 47 0.11 45.66 4.57
N PRO A 48 -1.05 45.13 4.13
CA PRO A 48 -2.32 45.86 4.20
C PRO A 48 -2.92 45.93 5.61
N LEU A 49 -2.37 45.18 6.57
CA LEU A 49 -2.76 45.20 7.99
C LEU A 49 -1.54 45.45 8.87
N THR A 50 -1.77 46.11 10.01
CA THR A 50 -0.77 46.26 11.08
C THR A 50 -0.66 44.97 11.91
N ASP A 51 0.45 44.78 12.61
CA ASP A 51 0.64 43.64 13.53
C ASP A 51 -0.45 43.54 14.61
N SER A 52 -0.95 44.69 15.09
CA SER A 52 -2.03 44.72 16.08
C SER A 52 -3.33 44.18 15.49
N GLN A 53 -3.67 44.61 14.28
CA GLN A 53 -4.86 44.14 13.56
C GLN A 53 -4.76 42.65 13.21
N LEU A 54 -3.57 42.15 12.87
CA LEU A 54 -3.36 40.71 12.62
C LEU A 54 -3.60 39.87 13.88
N ARG A 55 -3.10 40.31 15.04
CA ARG A 55 -3.34 39.60 16.31
C ARG A 55 -4.82 39.62 16.70
N GLU A 56 -5.50 40.75 16.51
CA GLU A 56 -6.94 40.86 16.74
C GLU A 56 -7.72 39.90 15.84
N LEU A 57 -7.44 39.91 14.53
CA LEU A 57 -8.11 39.04 13.57
C LEU A 57 -7.85 37.54 13.86
N ALA A 58 -6.61 37.17 14.20
CA ALA A 58 -6.28 35.80 14.61
C ALA A 58 -7.05 35.39 15.88
N ALA A 59 -7.21 36.30 16.85
CA ALA A 59 -8.00 36.03 18.04
C ALA A 59 -9.49 35.86 17.71
N ILE A 60 -10.05 36.68 16.80
CA ILE A 60 -11.43 36.52 16.29
C ILE A 60 -11.59 35.14 15.66
N GLY A 61 -10.69 34.76 14.74
CA GLY A 61 -10.71 33.45 14.10
C GLY A 61 -10.65 32.30 15.11
N LYS A 62 -9.80 32.41 16.14
CA LYS A 62 -9.70 31.38 17.20
C LYS A 62 -10.99 31.25 18.01
N ARG A 63 -11.68 32.35 18.33
CA ARG A 63 -12.98 32.28 19.01
C ARG A 63 -14.03 31.58 18.16
N ILE A 64 -14.04 31.85 16.85
CA ILE A 64 -14.97 31.22 15.90
C ILE A 64 -14.67 29.72 15.80
N GLU A 65 -13.41 29.33 15.66
CA GLU A 65 -12.98 27.92 15.70
C GLU A 65 -13.44 27.21 16.98
N VAL A 66 -13.26 27.82 18.15
CA VAL A 66 -13.70 27.26 19.44
C VAL A 66 -15.22 27.12 19.50
N ALA A 67 -15.97 28.11 19.00
CA ALA A 67 -17.43 28.08 19.00
C ALA A 67 -18.00 26.95 18.13
N PHE A 68 -17.35 26.66 16.98
CA PHE A 68 -17.77 25.58 16.08
C PHE A 68 -17.12 24.22 16.40
N GLY A 69 -16.10 24.18 17.26
CA GLY A 69 -15.39 22.94 17.64
C GLY A 69 -14.53 22.33 16.52
N ALA A 70 -14.31 23.04 15.42
CA ALA A 70 -13.53 22.56 14.27
C ALA A 70 -12.83 23.72 13.55
N PRO A 71 -11.69 23.48 12.87
CA PRO A 71 -11.03 24.50 12.05
C PRO A 71 -11.97 25.14 11.03
N GLN A 72 -11.93 26.46 10.91
CA GLN A 72 -12.84 27.23 10.07
C GLN A 72 -12.08 27.96 8.96
N ASP A 73 -12.68 27.97 7.78
CA ASP A 73 -12.41 28.90 6.70
C ASP A 73 -13.37 30.09 6.84
N ILE A 74 -12.82 31.30 6.97
CA ILE A 74 -13.53 32.48 7.44
C ILE A 74 -13.28 33.62 6.45
N GLU A 75 -14.36 34.13 5.87
CA GLU A 75 -14.32 35.35 5.07
C GLU A 75 -14.61 36.56 5.95
N TRP A 76 -13.81 37.61 5.80
CA TRP A 76 -13.87 38.80 6.63
C TRP A 76 -13.64 40.07 5.80
N CYS A 77 -14.07 41.21 6.35
CA CYS A 77 -13.83 42.54 5.80
C CYS A 77 -13.30 43.46 6.91
N CYS A 78 -12.46 44.43 6.57
CA CYS A 78 -11.98 45.46 7.49
C CYS A 78 -12.30 46.84 6.93
N VAL A 79 -13.15 47.60 7.63
CA VAL A 79 -13.55 48.97 7.25
C VAL A 79 -13.32 49.88 8.45
N ASP A 80 -12.59 50.98 8.25
CA ASP A 80 -12.21 51.93 9.31
C ASP A 80 -11.59 51.25 10.55
N GLY A 81 -10.78 50.22 10.30
CA GLY A 81 -10.12 49.43 11.34
C GLY A 81 -11.02 48.43 12.07
N ARG A 82 -12.28 48.26 11.68
CA ARG A 82 -13.22 47.30 12.28
C ARG A 82 -13.39 46.06 11.41
N PHE A 83 -13.20 44.89 12.03
CA PHE A 83 -13.43 43.60 11.37
C PHE A 83 -14.90 43.17 11.41
N SER A 84 -15.44 42.75 10.26
CA SER A 84 -16.73 42.09 10.12
C SER A 84 -16.52 40.71 9.50
N ILE A 85 -17.24 39.70 9.99
CA ILE A 85 -17.22 38.34 9.44
C ILE A 85 -18.42 38.19 8.50
N VAL A 86 -18.17 37.79 7.26
CA VAL A 86 -19.20 37.67 6.23
C VAL A 86 -19.56 36.21 5.92
N GLN A 87 -18.63 35.28 6.17
CA GLN A 87 -18.87 33.85 6.05
C GLN A 87 -17.96 33.06 7.01
N SER A 88 -18.45 31.90 7.49
CA SER A 88 -17.64 30.89 8.18
C SER A 88 -18.09 29.51 7.74
N ARG A 89 -17.14 28.65 7.37
CA ARG A 89 -17.40 27.25 6.99
C ARG A 89 -16.32 26.33 7.58
N ALA A 90 -16.69 25.12 7.96
CA ALA A 90 -15.71 24.16 8.47
C ALA A 90 -14.74 23.72 7.36
N ILE A 91 -13.44 23.63 7.67
CA ILE A 91 -12.44 23.08 6.75
C ILE A 91 -12.56 21.56 6.78
N THR A 92 -13.05 20.99 5.68
CA THR A 92 -13.25 19.53 5.55
C THR A 92 -12.08 18.82 4.87
N THR A 93 -11.08 19.54 4.37
CA THR A 93 -9.95 18.93 3.65
C THR A 93 -8.79 18.50 4.54
N LEU A 94 -8.80 18.87 5.83
CA LEU A 94 -7.72 18.57 6.76
C LEU A 94 -7.69 17.08 7.13
N TYR A 95 -6.51 16.48 7.09
CA TYR A 95 -6.35 15.13 7.61
C TYR A 95 -6.59 15.12 9.15
N PRO A 96 -7.35 14.17 9.71
CA PRO A 96 -7.59 14.07 11.15
C PRO A 96 -6.29 14.03 11.95
N ILE A 97 -6.32 14.51 13.21
CA ILE A 97 -5.18 14.36 14.12
C ILE A 97 -5.24 13.03 14.86
N PRO A 98 -4.08 12.43 15.16
CA PRO A 98 -3.99 11.39 16.18
C PRO A 98 -4.47 11.93 17.53
N GLU A 99 -5.34 11.20 18.24
CA GLU A 99 -5.74 11.59 19.58
C GLU A 99 -4.52 11.60 20.53
N SER A 100 -4.24 12.77 21.10
CA SER A 100 -3.11 13.00 22.00
C SER A 100 -3.61 13.74 23.24
N ARG A 101 -4.07 12.98 24.25
CA ARG A 101 -4.75 13.52 25.45
C ARG A 101 -3.86 14.35 26.38
N ASP A 102 -2.54 14.23 26.27
CA ASP A 102 -1.58 14.89 27.16
C ASP A 102 -0.87 16.11 26.52
N GLY A 103 -1.24 16.46 25.28
CA GLY A 103 -0.66 17.62 24.56
C GLY A 103 0.83 17.48 24.22
N LEU A 104 1.43 16.30 24.35
CA LEU A 104 2.85 16.08 24.08
C LEU A 104 3.16 15.96 22.58
N LYS A 105 4.35 16.41 22.19
CA LYS A 105 4.87 16.26 20.82
C LYS A 105 5.09 14.78 20.51
N ARG A 106 4.50 14.31 19.41
CA ARG A 106 4.64 12.93 18.90
C ARG A 106 4.91 12.94 17.40
N VAL A 107 5.44 11.83 16.91
CA VAL A 107 5.68 11.60 15.49
C VAL A 107 5.11 10.24 15.09
N PHE A 108 4.28 10.26 14.06
CA PHE A 108 3.60 9.08 13.56
C PHE A 108 3.96 8.85 12.10
N VAL A 109 4.24 7.60 11.73
CA VAL A 109 4.55 7.20 10.35
C VAL A 109 3.43 6.30 9.81
N SER A 110 2.99 6.55 8.58
CA SER A 110 1.89 5.80 7.98
C SER A 110 2.25 4.33 7.75
N ALA A 111 1.51 3.41 8.40
CA ALA A 111 1.64 1.98 8.16
C ALA A 111 1.13 1.60 6.75
N GLY A 112 0.13 2.34 6.26
CA GLY A 112 -0.43 2.14 4.92
C GLY A 112 0.60 2.36 3.81
N HIS A 113 1.43 3.39 3.90
CA HIS A 113 2.55 3.58 2.97
C HIS A 113 3.57 2.44 3.04
N MET A 114 3.83 1.88 4.23
CA MET A 114 4.73 0.73 4.34
C MET A 114 4.14 -0.55 3.74
N GLN A 115 2.81 -0.72 3.81
CA GLN A 115 2.10 -1.88 3.28
C GLN A 115 1.62 -1.70 1.84
N MET A 116 1.89 -0.53 1.22
CA MET A 116 1.36 -0.17 -0.09
C MET A 116 -0.17 -0.26 -0.17
N MET A 117 -0.86 0.17 0.90
CA MET A 117 -2.31 0.21 1.01
C MET A 117 -2.70 1.49 1.76
N THR A 118 -3.06 2.54 1.01
CA THR A 118 -3.40 3.87 1.55
C THR A 118 -4.91 4.13 1.61
N ASP A 119 -5.69 3.17 1.16
CA ASP A 119 -7.13 3.12 1.32
C ASP A 119 -7.55 3.18 2.79
N VAL A 120 -8.81 3.52 3.02
CA VAL A 120 -9.42 3.39 4.34
C VAL A 120 -9.55 1.92 4.72
N MET A 121 -9.42 1.65 6.02
CA MET A 121 -9.58 0.34 6.62
C MET A 121 -10.74 0.36 7.62
N LEU A 122 -11.76 -0.46 7.40
CA LEU A 122 -12.94 -0.43 8.28
C LEU A 122 -12.60 -0.87 9.72
N PRO A 123 -13.37 -0.47 10.75
CA PRO A 123 -13.08 -0.71 12.17
C PRO A 123 -12.72 -2.16 12.52
N LEU A 124 -13.41 -3.14 11.93
CA LEU A 124 -13.09 -4.56 12.16
C LEU A 124 -11.70 -4.89 11.58
N GLY A 125 -11.41 -4.44 10.36
CA GLY A 125 -10.09 -4.57 9.75
C GLY A 125 -8.97 -3.97 10.58
N MET A 126 -9.19 -2.78 11.13
CA MET A 126 -8.23 -2.13 12.04
C MET A 126 -7.98 -2.95 13.30
N SER A 127 -9.03 -3.53 13.89
CA SER A 127 -8.93 -4.40 15.06
C SER A 127 -7.99 -5.58 14.78
N PHE A 128 -8.20 -6.26 13.64
CA PHE A 128 -7.38 -7.40 13.24
C PHE A 128 -5.92 -7.00 12.97
N MET A 129 -5.70 -5.88 12.28
CA MET A 129 -4.34 -5.37 12.00
C MET A 129 -3.56 -5.02 13.26
N LYS A 130 -4.22 -4.45 14.27
CA LYS A 130 -3.59 -4.13 15.56
C LYS A 130 -3.14 -5.37 16.33
N LEU A 131 -3.87 -6.48 16.24
CA LEU A 131 -3.55 -7.71 16.97
C LEU A 131 -2.27 -8.40 16.48
N ILE A 132 -1.87 -8.17 15.22
CA ILE A 132 -0.63 -8.73 14.64
C ILE A 132 0.50 -7.70 14.57
N ALA A 133 0.26 -6.46 15.00
CA ALA A 133 1.20 -5.37 14.86
C ALA A 133 2.44 -5.59 15.72
N LEU A 134 3.62 -5.53 15.09
CA LEU A 134 4.91 -5.52 15.81
C LEU A 134 5.20 -4.18 16.52
N PHE A 135 4.42 -3.15 16.20
CA PHE A 135 4.62 -1.80 16.69
C PHE A 135 3.33 -1.24 17.26
N ARG A 136 3.45 -0.26 18.15
CA ARG A 136 2.29 0.50 18.62
C ARG A 136 1.66 1.23 17.45
N MET A 137 0.42 0.86 17.12
CA MET A 137 -0.36 1.50 16.06
C MET A 137 -1.44 2.42 16.64
N VAL A 138 -1.67 3.54 15.96
CA VAL A 138 -2.70 4.54 16.26
C VAL A 138 -3.57 4.73 15.02
N GLU A 139 -4.86 4.92 15.24
CA GLU A 139 -5.83 5.17 14.15
C GLU A 139 -5.94 6.67 13.88
N VAL A 140 -5.90 7.04 12.61
CA VAL A 140 -6.07 8.42 12.17
C VAL A 140 -6.75 8.44 10.81
N GLY A 141 -7.96 9.01 10.73
CA GLY A 141 -8.70 9.19 9.48
C GLY A 141 -8.92 7.90 8.68
N GLY A 142 -9.32 6.83 9.37
CA GLY A 142 -9.57 5.54 8.72
C GLY A 142 -8.32 4.74 8.36
N ARG A 143 -7.11 5.16 8.80
CA ARG A 143 -5.83 4.46 8.53
C ARG A 143 -5.01 4.23 9.81
N LEU A 144 -4.03 3.34 9.73
CA LEU A 144 -3.11 3.03 10.82
C LEU A 144 -1.76 3.75 10.65
N PHE A 145 -1.26 4.28 11.77
CA PHE A 145 0.04 4.92 11.88
C PHE A 145 0.86 4.29 13.01
N ILE A 146 2.17 4.19 12.84
CA ILE A 146 3.12 3.70 13.83
C ILE A 146 3.62 4.88 14.66
N ASP A 147 3.51 4.77 15.98
CA ASP A 147 4.11 5.74 16.90
C ASP A 147 5.62 5.46 17.03
N ILE A 148 6.44 6.34 16.45
CA ILE A 148 7.92 6.27 16.50
C ILE A 148 8.52 7.27 17.50
N THR A 149 7.68 7.93 18.28
CA THR A 149 8.03 9.06 19.15
C THR A 149 9.23 8.73 20.05
N TYR A 150 9.18 7.60 20.75
CA TYR A 150 10.21 7.23 21.72
C TYR A 150 11.52 6.76 21.07
N ASP A 151 11.44 6.18 19.87
CA ASP A 151 12.62 5.72 19.13
C ASP A 151 13.50 6.88 18.68
N LEU A 152 12.91 8.05 18.41
CA LEU A 152 13.63 9.28 18.07
C LEU A 152 14.48 9.84 19.22
N LYS A 153 14.35 9.35 20.46
CA LYS A 153 15.17 9.79 21.60
C LYS A 153 16.50 9.05 21.72
N THR A 154 16.65 7.88 21.11
CA THR A 154 17.85 7.05 21.29
C THR A 154 18.65 6.98 19.99
N ALA A 155 19.99 6.91 20.10
CA ALA A 155 20.85 6.75 18.93
C ALA A 155 20.54 5.45 18.17
N TYR A 156 20.25 4.38 18.91
CA TYR A 156 19.83 3.10 18.33
C TYR A 156 18.49 3.22 17.59
N GLY A 157 17.45 3.78 18.23
CA GLY A 157 16.14 3.96 17.61
C GLY A 157 16.20 4.82 16.35
N LYS A 158 16.92 5.96 16.37
CA LYS A 158 17.19 6.78 15.17
C LYS A 158 17.85 5.97 14.05
N LYS A 159 18.85 5.16 14.37
CA LYS A 159 19.51 4.27 13.39
C LYS A 159 18.54 3.23 12.81
N MET A 160 17.71 2.63 13.66
CA MET A 160 16.71 1.64 13.25
C MET A 160 15.64 2.24 12.35
N ILE A 161 15.12 3.42 12.69
CA ILE A 161 14.19 4.18 11.84
C ILE A 161 14.83 4.45 10.47
N ARG A 162 16.05 5.00 10.46
CA ARG A 162 16.78 5.29 9.22
C ARG A 162 17.07 4.08 8.35
N THR A 163 17.19 2.89 8.93
CA THR A 163 17.54 1.68 8.19
C THR A 163 16.28 0.91 7.76
N LYS A 164 15.27 0.82 8.62
CA LYS A 164 14.07 0.00 8.38
C LYS A 164 12.93 0.77 7.72
N LEU A 165 12.67 2.01 8.15
CA LEU A 165 11.55 2.80 7.63
C LEU A 165 11.95 3.55 6.35
N SER A 166 13.20 3.98 6.23
CA SER A 166 13.69 4.59 4.99
C SER A 166 13.76 3.63 3.80
N ALA A 167 13.74 2.31 4.06
CA ALA A 167 13.79 1.29 3.02
C ALA A 167 12.42 1.03 2.36
N THR A 168 11.33 1.62 2.88
CA THR A 168 9.98 1.40 2.32
C THR A 168 9.74 2.21 1.06
N ASP A 169 9.99 3.52 1.10
CA ASP A 169 9.97 4.39 -0.07
C ASP A 169 10.80 5.69 0.18
N PRO A 170 11.33 6.32 -0.88
CA PRO A 170 12.22 7.48 -0.76
C PRO A 170 11.58 8.71 -0.12
N LEU A 171 10.27 8.92 -0.30
CA LEU A 171 9.57 10.06 0.30
C LEU A 171 9.39 9.85 1.80
N THR A 172 9.13 8.62 2.25
CA THR A 172 9.15 8.30 3.69
C THR A 172 10.55 8.50 4.27
N HIS A 173 11.60 8.10 3.55
CA HIS A 173 12.98 8.39 3.97
C HIS A 173 13.24 9.90 4.14
N GLN A 174 12.87 10.70 3.13
CA GLN A 174 13.04 12.15 3.18
C GLN A 174 12.25 12.77 4.34
N ALA A 175 10.99 12.35 4.52
CA ALA A 175 10.16 12.83 5.62
C ALA A 175 10.79 12.49 6.99
N ILE A 176 11.41 11.32 7.13
CA ILE A 176 12.16 10.94 8.32
C ILE A 176 13.39 11.82 8.52
N GLU A 177 14.17 12.11 7.48
CA GLU A 177 15.34 12.99 7.61
C GLU A 177 14.93 14.42 7.99
N GLU A 178 13.83 14.93 7.44
CA GLU A 178 13.26 16.25 7.81
C GLU A 178 12.85 16.27 9.29
N VAL A 179 12.19 15.21 9.77
CA VAL A 179 11.90 15.06 11.21
C VAL A 179 13.19 15.05 12.03
N LEU A 180 14.22 14.33 11.58
CA LEU A 180 15.49 14.20 12.29
C LEU A 180 16.31 15.50 12.31
N ALA A 181 16.11 16.39 11.32
CA ALA A 181 16.71 17.72 11.27
C ALA A 181 16.06 18.71 12.25
N ARG A 182 14.80 18.49 12.66
CA ARG A 182 14.07 19.33 13.65
C ARG A 182 14.47 19.04 15.09
N GLU A 183 15.67 19.48 15.47
CA GLU A 183 16.22 19.24 16.81
C GLU A 183 15.31 19.78 17.94
N ASP A 184 14.71 20.93 17.76
CA ASP A 184 13.82 21.59 18.73
C ASP A 184 12.54 20.76 18.98
N TYR A 185 11.99 20.17 17.92
CA TYR A 185 10.86 19.26 18.02
C TYR A 185 11.26 17.97 18.75
N ILE A 186 12.39 17.35 18.37
CA ILE A 186 12.89 16.12 19.00
C ILE A 186 13.21 16.33 20.48
N ARG A 187 13.72 17.51 20.87
CA ARG A 187 13.94 17.84 22.29
C ARG A 187 12.64 17.82 23.09
N GLY A 188 11.54 18.31 22.51
CA GLY A 188 10.22 18.39 23.14
C GLY A 188 9.42 17.08 23.20
N ILE A 189 9.88 16.01 22.56
CA ILE A 189 9.25 14.67 22.62
C ILE A 189 9.40 14.04 24.03
N PRO A 190 8.42 13.26 24.55
CA PRO A 190 8.56 12.53 25.82
C PRO A 190 9.58 11.38 25.78
N LYS A 191 10.01 10.94 26.97
CA LYS A 191 10.78 9.69 27.14
C LYS A 191 9.83 8.52 27.35
N GLY A 192 10.20 7.34 26.86
CA GLY A 192 9.42 6.12 27.00
C GLY A 192 10.10 4.94 26.32
N PRO A 193 9.51 3.73 26.40
CA PRO A 193 10.02 2.56 25.70
C PRO A 193 9.87 2.75 24.19
N GLY A 194 10.94 2.50 23.44
CA GLY A 194 10.93 2.51 21.97
C GLY A 194 10.06 1.39 21.39
N SER A 195 9.55 1.60 20.18
CA SER A 195 8.72 0.63 19.46
C SER A 195 9.56 -0.51 18.86
N PHE A 196 10.87 -0.33 18.68
CA PHE A 196 11.78 -1.41 18.24
C PHE A 196 12.26 -2.25 19.45
N SER A 197 11.38 -3.10 20.00
CA SER A 197 11.80 -4.07 21.03
C SER A 197 12.72 -5.15 20.45
N THR A 198 13.58 -5.73 21.30
CA THR A 198 14.45 -6.87 20.97
C THR A 198 13.61 -8.14 20.80
N PHE A 199 13.15 -8.40 19.57
CA PHE A 199 12.53 -9.68 19.20
C PHE A 199 13.48 -10.85 19.55
N SER A 200 13.13 -11.67 20.53
CA SER A 200 13.99 -12.77 21.03
C SER A 200 14.09 -13.95 20.05
N GLY A 201 13.21 -14.00 19.03
CA GLY A 201 13.16 -15.06 18.02
C GLY A 201 14.22 -14.98 16.92
N TRP A 202 15.12 -13.98 16.92
CA TRP A 202 16.13 -13.86 15.85
C TRP A 202 17.13 -15.00 15.80
N LEU A 203 17.50 -15.58 16.95
CA LEU A 203 18.57 -16.59 17.00
C LEU A 203 18.20 -17.88 16.25
N PRO A 204 17.01 -18.48 16.46
CA PRO A 204 16.53 -19.59 15.63
C PRO A 204 16.51 -19.27 14.14
N ILE A 205 16.01 -18.09 13.76
CA ILE A 205 15.93 -17.67 12.36
C ILE A 205 17.33 -17.55 11.74
N ILE A 206 18.29 -16.92 12.42
CA ILE A 206 19.67 -16.78 11.91
C ILE A 206 20.33 -18.14 11.74
N ARG A 207 20.17 -19.03 12.74
CA ARG A 207 20.69 -20.41 12.67
C ARG A 207 20.11 -21.13 11.46
N GLU A 208 18.82 -20.93 11.23
CA GLU A 208 18.09 -21.52 10.11
C GLU A 208 18.55 -20.97 8.76
N SER A 209 18.69 -19.65 8.61
CA SER A 209 19.25 -19.02 7.42
C SER A 209 20.63 -19.58 7.05
N ILE A 210 21.50 -19.80 8.04
CA ILE A 210 22.83 -20.38 7.82
C ILE A 210 22.71 -21.85 7.37
N ARG A 211 21.81 -22.63 7.98
CA ARG A 211 21.54 -24.02 7.60
C ARG A 211 21.05 -24.11 6.16
N LEU A 212 20.04 -23.33 5.80
CA LEU A 212 19.45 -23.26 4.47
C LEU A 212 20.50 -22.87 3.42
N TYR A 213 21.31 -21.84 3.68
CA TYR A 213 22.39 -21.45 2.76
C TYR A 213 23.47 -22.53 2.58
N ARG A 214 23.77 -23.29 3.65
CA ARG A 214 24.75 -24.37 3.58
C ARG A 214 24.25 -25.57 2.78
N ARG A 215 22.98 -25.93 2.98
CA ARG A 215 22.33 -27.10 2.36
C ARG A 215 21.90 -26.81 0.92
N ASN A 216 21.26 -25.65 0.68
CA ASN A 216 20.72 -25.21 -0.61
C ASN A 216 19.89 -26.29 -1.31
N ASP A 217 18.90 -26.84 -0.59
CA ASP A 217 18.06 -27.94 -1.03
C ASP A 217 16.61 -27.43 -1.20
N PRO A 218 16.10 -27.36 -2.46
CA PRO A 218 14.74 -26.90 -2.73
C PRO A 218 13.65 -27.69 -1.99
N ALA A 219 13.90 -28.94 -1.57
CA ALA A 219 12.94 -29.72 -0.79
C ALA A 219 12.56 -29.06 0.55
N ASP A 220 13.42 -28.18 1.10
CA ASP A 220 13.10 -27.39 2.29
C ASP A 220 11.91 -26.43 2.03
N ILE A 221 11.72 -25.98 0.79
CA ILE A 221 10.61 -25.09 0.38
C ILE A 221 9.30 -25.87 0.37
N ASP A 222 9.26 -27.05 -0.23
CA ASP A 222 8.06 -27.88 -0.28
C ASP A 222 7.60 -28.29 1.12
N LEU A 223 8.54 -28.71 1.98
CA LEU A 223 8.26 -29.02 3.39
C LEU A 223 7.65 -27.83 4.14
N TYR A 224 8.16 -26.62 3.89
CA TYR A 224 7.62 -25.39 4.47
C TYR A 224 6.21 -25.10 3.96
N ILE A 225 5.99 -25.13 2.64
CA ILE A 225 4.70 -24.89 1.98
C ILE A 225 3.64 -25.89 2.44
N ASP A 226 3.95 -27.18 2.47
CA ASP A 226 3.01 -28.24 2.87
C ASP A 226 2.64 -28.15 4.35
N ARG A 227 3.58 -27.76 5.20
CA ARG A 227 3.28 -27.47 6.61
C ARG A 227 2.33 -26.27 6.72
N MET A 228 2.57 -25.19 6.00
CA MET A 228 1.69 -24.01 6.03
C MET A 228 0.28 -24.32 5.52
N ARG A 229 0.16 -25.08 4.42
CA ARG A 229 -1.13 -25.56 3.90
C ARG A 229 -1.89 -26.40 4.93
N ARG A 230 -1.23 -27.36 5.59
CA ARG A 230 -1.85 -28.16 6.66
C ARG A 230 -2.34 -27.31 7.82
N LEU A 231 -1.56 -26.32 8.24
CA LEU A 231 -1.95 -25.41 9.33
C LEU A 231 -3.17 -24.55 8.96
N ILE A 232 -3.33 -24.17 7.68
CA ILE A 232 -4.52 -23.45 7.19
C ILE A 232 -5.73 -24.39 7.15
N ALA A 233 -5.58 -25.60 6.62
CA ALA A 233 -6.66 -26.59 6.56
C ALA A 233 -7.18 -26.97 7.96
N GLN A 234 -6.28 -27.15 8.93
CA GLN A 234 -6.66 -27.39 10.33
C GLN A 234 -7.45 -26.22 10.94
N LEU A 235 -7.11 -24.98 10.58
CA LEU A 235 -7.86 -23.81 11.01
C LEU A 235 -9.27 -23.80 10.39
N GLU A 236 -9.39 -24.12 9.10
CA GLU A 236 -10.70 -24.25 8.43
C GLU A 236 -11.56 -25.31 9.12
N GLU A 237 -11.04 -26.54 9.28
CA GLU A 237 -11.76 -27.63 9.93
C GLU A 237 -12.21 -27.26 11.35
N ARG A 238 -11.37 -26.53 12.10
CA ARG A 238 -11.69 -26.07 13.46
C ARG A 238 -12.77 -24.98 13.47
N LEU A 239 -12.73 -24.02 12.55
CA LEU A 239 -13.67 -22.90 12.51
C LEU A 239 -14.99 -23.26 11.83
N GLU A 240 -15.01 -24.24 10.93
CA GLU A 240 -16.20 -24.62 10.16
C GLU A 240 -17.46 -24.87 11.01
N PRO A 241 -17.42 -25.65 12.11
CA PRO A 241 -18.61 -25.91 12.92
C PRO A 241 -18.93 -24.80 13.94
N LEU A 242 -18.08 -23.78 14.10
CA LEU A 242 -18.21 -22.78 15.16
C LEU A 242 -19.06 -21.57 14.73
N LEU A 243 -19.86 -21.05 15.68
CA LEU A 243 -20.67 -19.84 15.56
C LEU A 243 -20.60 -19.02 16.86
N GLY A 244 -21.09 -17.77 16.81
CA GLY A 244 -21.14 -16.88 17.98
C GLY A 244 -19.77 -16.68 18.64
N MET A 245 -19.77 -16.57 19.97
CA MET A 245 -18.56 -16.30 20.75
C MET A 245 -17.47 -17.36 20.58
N ALA A 246 -17.83 -18.64 20.43
CA ALA A 246 -16.87 -19.71 20.25
C ALA A 246 -16.03 -19.54 18.97
N ALA A 247 -16.66 -19.07 17.88
CA ALA A 247 -15.94 -18.76 16.65
C ALA A 247 -14.97 -17.58 16.83
N ILE A 248 -15.43 -16.49 17.48
CA ILE A 248 -14.59 -15.31 17.71
C ILE A 248 -13.41 -15.61 18.64
N GLU A 249 -13.63 -16.41 19.69
CA GLU A 249 -12.56 -16.85 20.60
C GLU A 249 -11.53 -17.74 19.91
N ALA A 250 -11.99 -18.67 19.06
CA ALA A 250 -11.10 -19.51 18.26
C ALA A 250 -10.25 -18.68 17.28
N ILE A 251 -10.82 -17.65 16.65
CA ILE A 251 -10.09 -16.69 15.78
C ILE A 251 -9.03 -15.94 16.60
N LEU A 252 -9.41 -15.39 17.75
CA LEU A 252 -8.50 -14.65 18.63
C LEU A 252 -7.34 -15.51 19.14
N GLU A 253 -7.60 -16.78 19.46
CA GLU A 253 -6.56 -17.72 19.85
C GLU A 253 -5.58 -18.00 18.71
N ASP A 254 -6.08 -18.20 17.49
CA ASP A 254 -5.22 -18.39 16.32
C ASP A 254 -4.40 -17.14 16.00
N GLN A 255 -5.01 -15.95 16.13
CA GLN A 255 -4.37 -14.69 15.85
C GLN A 255 -3.19 -14.40 16.78
N LYS A 256 -3.23 -14.88 18.03
CA LYS A 256 -2.06 -14.85 18.94
C LYS A 256 -0.89 -15.68 18.42
N GLN A 257 -1.17 -16.77 17.68
CA GLN A 257 -0.17 -17.63 17.08
C GLN A 257 0.28 -17.14 15.69
N LEU A 258 -0.55 -16.35 15.01
CA LEU A 258 -0.30 -15.86 13.65
C LEU A 258 1.05 -15.14 13.52
N SER A 259 1.45 -14.33 14.50
CA SER A 259 2.77 -13.68 14.48
C SER A 259 3.91 -14.71 14.48
N ALA A 260 3.83 -15.76 15.30
CA ALA A 260 4.82 -16.83 15.31
C ALA A 260 4.85 -17.63 13.99
N ILE A 261 3.72 -17.75 13.31
CA ILE A 261 3.63 -18.40 11.99
C ILE A 261 4.25 -17.52 10.89
N ILE A 262 3.97 -16.22 10.89
CA ILE A 262 4.54 -15.25 9.93
C ILE A 262 6.07 -15.16 10.11
N TYR A 263 6.55 -15.18 11.35
CA TYR A 263 7.97 -15.14 11.70
C TYR A 263 8.56 -16.53 11.99
N ASP A 264 7.99 -17.58 11.39
CA ASP A 264 8.51 -18.95 11.50
C ASP A 264 9.99 -19.01 11.07
N ALA A 265 10.77 -19.81 11.79
CA ALA A 265 12.21 -19.89 11.59
C ALA A 265 12.60 -20.28 10.16
N SER A 266 11.91 -21.24 9.56
CA SER A 266 12.19 -21.71 8.20
C SER A 266 11.74 -20.70 7.16
N GLY A 267 10.50 -20.20 7.26
CA GLY A 267 9.98 -19.21 6.32
C GLY A 267 10.77 -17.90 6.33
N PHE A 268 10.89 -17.27 7.50
CA PHE A 268 11.64 -16.01 7.64
C PHE A 268 13.15 -16.23 7.47
N GLY A 269 13.64 -17.43 7.80
CA GLY A 269 15.03 -17.84 7.56
C GLY A 269 15.41 -17.84 6.09
N MET A 270 14.52 -18.33 5.21
CA MET A 270 14.69 -18.25 3.75
C MET A 270 14.75 -16.79 3.29
N VAL A 271 13.81 -15.95 3.74
CA VAL A 271 13.76 -14.52 3.38
C VAL A 271 15.04 -13.79 3.77
N LEU A 272 15.50 -13.95 5.02
CA LEU A 272 16.73 -13.30 5.49
C LEU A 272 17.97 -13.78 4.75
N ALA A 273 18.08 -15.08 4.51
CA ALA A 273 19.22 -15.64 3.78
C ALA A 273 19.26 -15.07 2.35
N THR A 274 18.13 -15.08 1.65
CA THR A 274 18.01 -14.53 0.30
C THR A 274 18.37 -13.04 0.28
N GLN A 275 17.85 -12.24 1.22
CA GLN A 275 18.15 -10.81 1.30
C GLN A 275 19.66 -10.54 1.49
N PHE A 276 20.33 -11.36 2.32
CA PHE A 276 21.77 -11.24 2.49
C PHE A 276 22.54 -11.60 1.21
N ILE A 277 22.08 -12.62 0.47
CA ILE A 277 22.71 -13.05 -0.77
C ILE A 277 22.50 -12.05 -1.91
N ILE A 278 21.33 -11.40 -2.01
CA ILE A 278 21.06 -10.29 -2.94
C ILE A 278 22.16 -9.23 -2.85
N GLN A 279 22.46 -8.75 -1.63
CA GLN A 279 23.51 -7.75 -1.40
C GLN A 279 24.89 -8.20 -1.91
N LYS A 280 25.19 -9.50 -1.85
CA LYS A 280 26.45 -10.05 -2.34
C LYS A 280 26.48 -10.18 -3.86
N ILE A 281 25.36 -10.60 -4.47
CA ILE A 281 25.20 -10.66 -5.92
C ILE A 281 25.34 -9.26 -6.50
N ASP A 282 24.63 -8.28 -5.97
CA ASP A 282 24.64 -6.89 -6.47
C ASP A 282 26.02 -6.23 -6.32
N ALA A 283 26.70 -6.42 -5.18
CA ALA A 283 28.06 -5.91 -5.01
C ALA A 283 29.05 -6.52 -6.02
N MET A 284 28.91 -7.82 -6.32
CA MET A 284 29.72 -8.49 -7.34
C MET A 284 29.32 -8.04 -8.76
N GLY A 285 28.02 -7.93 -9.04
CA GLY A 285 27.47 -7.41 -10.30
C GLY A 285 28.02 -6.03 -10.63
N LYS A 286 27.92 -5.08 -9.69
CA LYS A 286 28.47 -3.73 -9.84
C LYS A 286 29.96 -3.75 -10.18
N THR A 287 30.73 -4.63 -9.55
CA THR A 287 32.17 -4.76 -9.84
C THR A 287 32.43 -5.35 -11.24
N LEU A 288 31.57 -6.25 -11.72
CA LEU A 288 31.76 -6.98 -12.97
C LEU A 288 31.26 -6.21 -14.19
N THR A 289 30.05 -5.66 -14.09
CA THR A 289 29.28 -5.06 -15.19
C THR A 289 29.04 -3.56 -15.01
N GLY A 290 29.26 -3.01 -13.82
CA GLY A 290 28.88 -1.63 -13.47
C GLY A 290 27.41 -1.47 -13.04
N GLU A 291 26.60 -2.53 -13.14
CA GLU A 291 25.17 -2.52 -12.82
C GLU A 291 24.94 -2.66 -11.30
N GLU A 292 24.20 -1.74 -10.68
CA GLU A 292 24.04 -1.71 -9.21
C GLU A 292 23.10 -2.79 -8.66
N ASN A 293 22.11 -3.26 -9.43
CA ASN A 293 21.04 -4.15 -8.95
C ASN A 293 20.78 -5.35 -9.88
N ILE A 294 21.83 -6.05 -10.28
CA ILE A 294 21.75 -7.17 -11.25
C ILE A 294 20.89 -8.34 -10.76
N SER A 295 20.72 -8.49 -9.44
CA SER A 295 19.85 -9.50 -8.84
C SER A 295 18.39 -9.39 -9.32
N ASN A 296 17.93 -8.19 -9.69
CA ASN A 296 16.59 -7.96 -10.22
C ASN A 296 16.36 -8.64 -11.58
N ARG A 297 17.38 -8.69 -12.44
CA ARG A 297 17.26 -9.42 -13.71
C ARG A 297 17.21 -10.91 -13.42
N LEU A 298 18.09 -11.38 -12.53
CA LEU A 298 18.20 -12.78 -12.12
C LEU A 298 16.95 -13.35 -11.44
N SER A 299 15.98 -12.53 -10.99
CA SER A 299 14.72 -13.01 -10.39
C SER A 299 13.64 -13.37 -11.42
N LYS A 300 13.89 -13.25 -12.73
CA LYS A 300 12.94 -13.66 -13.76
C LYS A 300 12.69 -15.18 -13.73
N SER A 301 11.43 -15.58 -13.91
CA SER A 301 10.94 -16.96 -13.94
C SER A 301 11.43 -17.81 -12.75
N VAL A 302 11.19 -17.33 -11.53
CA VAL A 302 11.51 -18.06 -10.31
C VAL A 302 10.35 -18.95 -9.88
N GLU A 303 10.66 -20.14 -9.41
CA GLU A 303 9.67 -21.09 -8.90
C GLU A 303 9.13 -20.67 -7.53
N HIS A 304 8.01 -21.27 -7.12
CA HIS A 304 7.39 -21.08 -5.80
C HIS A 304 7.02 -19.64 -5.42
N ASN A 305 6.89 -18.73 -6.38
CA ASN A 305 6.31 -17.40 -6.16
C ASN A 305 4.78 -17.49 -6.29
N PRO A 306 4.01 -17.48 -5.18
CA PRO A 306 2.56 -17.65 -5.23
C PRO A 306 1.86 -16.52 -6.00
N THR A 307 2.49 -15.36 -6.10
CA THR A 307 1.91 -14.19 -6.76
C THR A 307 2.13 -14.23 -8.26
N SER A 308 3.36 -14.51 -8.71
CA SER A 308 3.62 -14.68 -10.15
C SER A 308 2.87 -15.90 -10.71
N GLN A 309 2.73 -16.98 -9.93
CA GLN A 309 1.90 -18.15 -10.31
C GLN A 309 0.43 -17.79 -10.50
N MET A 310 -0.15 -16.92 -9.65
CA MET A 310 -1.53 -16.48 -9.80
C MET A 310 -1.79 -15.85 -11.18
N GLY A 311 -0.91 -14.93 -11.62
CA GLY A 311 -1.04 -14.30 -12.94
C GLY A 311 -0.97 -15.31 -14.08
N LEU A 312 -0.08 -16.30 -13.98
CA LEU A 312 0.05 -17.38 -14.98
C LEU A 312 -1.20 -18.26 -15.02
N VAL A 313 -1.74 -18.68 -13.86
CA VAL A 313 -2.96 -19.51 -13.81
C VAL A 313 -4.17 -18.74 -14.34
N LEU A 314 -4.30 -17.43 -14.08
CA LEU A 314 -5.37 -16.64 -14.69
C LEU A 314 -5.22 -16.55 -16.22
N SER A 315 -3.99 -16.51 -16.74
CA SER A 315 -3.75 -16.54 -18.19
C SER A 315 -4.18 -17.87 -18.82
N GLU A 316 -4.11 -18.98 -18.08
CA GLU A 316 -4.63 -20.28 -18.55
C GLU A 316 -6.17 -20.30 -18.61
N VAL A 317 -6.85 -19.63 -17.66
CA VAL A 317 -8.32 -19.42 -17.73
C VAL A 317 -8.68 -18.59 -18.96
N ALA A 318 -7.92 -17.53 -19.25
CA ALA A 318 -8.10 -16.71 -20.44
C ALA A 318 -7.84 -17.50 -21.74
N ASP A 319 -6.83 -18.36 -21.76
CA ASP A 319 -6.53 -19.23 -22.90
C ASP A 319 -7.69 -20.19 -23.21
N LEU A 320 -8.30 -20.79 -22.19
CA LEU A 320 -9.46 -21.67 -22.34
C LEU A 320 -10.69 -20.89 -22.80
N ALA A 321 -10.96 -19.71 -22.22
CA ALA A 321 -12.06 -18.85 -22.63
C ALA A 321 -11.94 -18.42 -24.11
N ARG A 322 -10.71 -18.20 -24.60
CA ARG A 322 -10.44 -17.85 -26.01
C ARG A 322 -10.90 -18.93 -27.00
N GLU A 323 -11.02 -20.19 -26.58
CA GLU A 323 -11.49 -21.28 -27.44
C GLU A 323 -13.01 -21.22 -27.69
N TYR A 324 -13.74 -20.43 -26.89
CA TYR A 324 -15.20 -20.35 -26.94
C TYR A 324 -15.67 -18.90 -27.16
N PRO A 325 -15.89 -18.47 -28.42
CA PRO A 325 -16.39 -17.13 -28.73
C PRO A 325 -17.69 -16.73 -28.00
N PRO A 326 -18.67 -17.63 -27.74
CA PRO A 326 -19.83 -17.30 -26.91
C PRO A 326 -19.46 -16.87 -25.48
N VAL A 327 -18.45 -17.51 -24.87
CA VAL A 327 -17.96 -17.15 -23.53
C VAL A 327 -17.34 -15.76 -23.54
N VAL A 328 -16.49 -15.44 -24.53
CA VAL A 328 -15.88 -14.11 -24.64
C VAL A 328 -16.94 -13.03 -24.75
N ARG A 329 -17.96 -13.21 -25.61
CA ARG A 329 -19.08 -12.27 -25.73
C ARG A 329 -19.85 -12.08 -24.43
N TYR A 330 -20.07 -13.16 -23.68
CA TYR A 330 -20.71 -13.08 -22.37
C TYR A 330 -19.85 -12.27 -21.39
N LEU A 331 -18.55 -12.55 -21.29
CA LEU A 331 -17.65 -11.82 -20.40
C LEU A 331 -17.60 -10.32 -20.74
N GLU A 332 -17.56 -9.97 -22.03
CA GLU A 332 -17.58 -8.58 -22.49
C GLU A 332 -18.90 -7.86 -22.17
N ALA A 333 -20.02 -8.56 -22.23
CA ALA A 333 -21.35 -8.00 -21.95
C ALA A 333 -21.65 -7.93 -20.45
N ALA A 334 -21.16 -8.88 -19.65
CA ALA A 334 -21.54 -9.02 -18.26
C ALA A 334 -20.88 -7.96 -17.36
N GLY A 335 -19.58 -7.69 -17.54
CA GLY A 335 -18.85 -6.74 -16.68
C GLY A 335 -19.11 -7.00 -15.18
N GLU A 336 -19.56 -5.98 -14.45
CA GLU A 336 -19.94 -6.07 -13.02
C GLU A 336 -21.13 -7.01 -12.75
N ALA A 337 -22.00 -7.23 -13.74
CA ALA A 337 -23.13 -8.12 -13.63
C ALA A 337 -22.76 -9.61 -13.79
N PHE A 338 -21.47 -9.93 -13.94
CA PHE A 338 -21.00 -11.31 -14.08
C PHE A 338 -21.51 -12.23 -12.96
N ARG A 339 -22.02 -13.38 -13.38
CA ARG A 339 -22.38 -14.51 -12.52
C ARG A 339 -21.77 -15.80 -13.05
N MET A 340 -21.28 -16.64 -12.12
CA MET A 340 -20.71 -17.94 -12.47
C MET A 340 -21.76 -18.90 -13.04
N ASP A 341 -22.98 -18.86 -12.51
CA ASP A 341 -24.08 -19.72 -12.97
C ASP A 341 -24.49 -19.40 -14.41
N ASP A 342 -24.54 -18.12 -14.78
CA ASP A 342 -24.83 -17.67 -16.14
C ASP A 342 -23.71 -18.09 -17.10
N LEU A 343 -22.44 -17.99 -16.68
CA LEU A 343 -21.30 -18.49 -17.47
C LEU A 343 -21.47 -19.98 -17.79
N ARG A 344 -21.92 -20.80 -16.82
CA ARG A 344 -22.13 -22.24 -17.02
C ARG A 344 -23.20 -22.56 -18.07
N GLN A 345 -24.17 -21.65 -18.29
CA GLN A 345 -25.22 -21.83 -19.31
C GLN A 345 -24.76 -21.47 -20.73
N VAL A 346 -23.61 -20.79 -20.88
CA VAL A 346 -23.04 -20.45 -22.18
C VAL A 346 -22.36 -21.67 -22.80
N GLU A 347 -22.46 -21.82 -24.13
CA GLU A 347 -21.75 -22.87 -24.86
C GLU A 347 -20.22 -22.79 -24.60
N GLY A 348 -19.63 -23.89 -24.11
CA GLY A 348 -18.22 -23.94 -23.67
C GLY A 348 -17.96 -23.34 -22.28
N GLY A 349 -18.94 -22.65 -21.70
CA GLY A 349 -18.83 -21.94 -20.44
C GLY A 349 -18.69 -22.86 -19.22
N GLY A 350 -19.19 -24.10 -19.27
CA GLY A 350 -18.97 -25.09 -18.21
C GLY A 350 -17.49 -25.36 -17.94
N ALA A 351 -16.69 -25.58 -18.98
CA ALA A 351 -15.25 -25.84 -18.84
C ALA A 351 -14.50 -24.59 -18.32
N VAL A 352 -14.88 -23.40 -18.79
CA VAL A 352 -14.29 -22.13 -18.34
C VAL A 352 -14.66 -21.85 -16.89
N ALA A 353 -15.91 -22.11 -16.49
CA ALA A 353 -16.37 -21.96 -15.10
C ALA A 353 -15.60 -22.90 -14.15
N ASP A 354 -15.39 -24.16 -14.53
CA ASP A 354 -14.63 -25.11 -13.71
C ASP A 354 -13.16 -24.67 -13.55
N ALA A 355 -12.53 -24.18 -14.62
CA ALA A 355 -11.18 -23.62 -14.56
C ALA A 355 -11.13 -22.37 -13.68
N PHE A 356 -12.12 -21.49 -13.79
CA PHE A 356 -12.20 -20.26 -12.99
C PHE A 356 -12.47 -20.57 -11.51
N GLU A 357 -13.33 -21.53 -11.19
CA GLU A 357 -13.55 -21.99 -9.82
C GLU A 357 -12.29 -22.63 -9.22
N ASN A 358 -11.51 -23.37 -10.01
CA ASN A 358 -10.22 -23.88 -9.55
C ASN A 358 -9.23 -22.75 -9.25
N PHE A 359 -9.21 -21.69 -10.07
CA PHE A 359 -8.46 -20.48 -9.77
C PHE A 359 -8.93 -19.85 -8.45
N LEU A 360 -10.24 -19.67 -8.24
CA LEU A 360 -10.80 -19.08 -7.02
C LEU A 360 -10.59 -19.96 -5.78
N ARG A 361 -10.51 -21.29 -5.93
CA ARG A 361 -10.15 -22.19 -4.83
C ARG A 361 -8.73 -21.91 -4.33
N GLN A 362 -7.81 -21.61 -5.25
CA GLN A 362 -6.40 -21.38 -4.92
C GLN A 362 -6.08 -19.93 -4.57
N TYR A 363 -6.69 -18.96 -5.25
CA TYR A 363 -6.35 -17.54 -5.20
C TYR A 363 -7.53 -16.63 -4.83
N GLY A 364 -8.73 -17.19 -4.64
CA GLY A 364 -9.95 -16.43 -4.37
C GLY A 364 -9.98 -15.73 -3.00
N MET A 365 -9.04 -16.05 -2.10
CA MET A 365 -8.83 -15.34 -0.83
C MET A 365 -8.12 -13.99 -0.99
N ARG A 366 -7.53 -13.72 -2.17
CA ARG A 366 -6.89 -12.44 -2.46
C ARG A 366 -7.91 -11.37 -2.81
N ALA A 367 -7.47 -10.13 -2.70
CA ALA A 367 -8.25 -8.92 -2.94
C ALA A 367 -7.32 -7.72 -3.11
N THR A 368 -7.78 -6.66 -3.76
CA THR A 368 -7.13 -5.37 -3.63
C THR A 368 -7.30 -4.83 -2.20
N GLY A 369 -6.20 -4.45 -1.56
CA GLY A 369 -6.16 -4.06 -0.15
C GLY A 369 -6.31 -5.25 0.81
N GLU A 370 -5.88 -6.46 0.43
CA GLU A 370 -6.13 -7.73 1.14
C GLU A 370 -5.81 -7.76 2.64
N ILE A 371 -4.96 -6.84 3.11
CA ILE A 371 -4.54 -6.69 4.50
C ILE A 371 -5.71 -6.29 5.41
N ASP A 372 -6.71 -5.61 4.86
CA ASP A 372 -7.97 -5.33 5.54
C ASP A 372 -8.90 -6.54 5.40
N ILE A 373 -9.29 -7.14 6.53
CA ILE A 373 -10.20 -8.30 6.53
C ILE A 373 -11.57 -7.97 5.92
N SER A 374 -11.99 -6.70 5.97
CA SER A 374 -13.30 -6.27 5.47
C SER A 374 -13.39 -6.16 3.94
N LYS A 375 -12.26 -6.02 3.24
CA LYS A 375 -12.23 -5.91 1.76
C LYS A 375 -12.79 -7.16 1.10
N THR A 376 -13.62 -6.96 0.08
CA THR A 376 -14.22 -8.02 -0.75
C THR A 376 -13.13 -8.89 -1.35
N ARG A 377 -13.28 -10.21 -1.26
CA ARG A 377 -12.34 -11.19 -1.83
C ARG A 377 -12.78 -11.58 -3.23
N PHE A 378 -11.83 -12.01 -4.06
CA PHE A 378 -12.14 -12.48 -5.41
C PHE A 378 -13.16 -13.63 -5.45
N ARG A 379 -13.23 -14.50 -4.42
CA ARG A 379 -14.28 -15.52 -4.36
C ARG A 379 -15.66 -14.96 -4.01
N GLU A 380 -15.71 -13.83 -3.31
CA GLU A 380 -16.96 -13.16 -2.91
C GLU A 380 -17.53 -12.37 -4.08
N ASN A 381 -16.65 -11.76 -4.89
CA ASN A 381 -17.01 -11.07 -6.13
C ASN A 381 -16.07 -11.45 -7.29
N PRO A 382 -16.32 -12.56 -7.99
CA PRO A 382 -15.49 -12.97 -9.14
C PRO A 382 -15.52 -11.98 -10.31
N ALA A 383 -16.50 -11.08 -10.37
CA ALA A 383 -16.62 -10.07 -11.43
C ALA A 383 -15.37 -9.18 -11.52
N GLU A 384 -14.68 -8.94 -10.40
CA GLU A 384 -13.45 -8.13 -10.34
C GLU A 384 -12.34 -8.64 -11.26
N LEU A 385 -12.35 -9.93 -11.59
CA LEU A 385 -11.33 -10.55 -12.43
C LEU A 385 -11.71 -10.59 -13.91
N VAL A 386 -12.95 -10.25 -14.28
CA VAL A 386 -13.43 -10.32 -15.67
C VAL A 386 -12.64 -9.38 -16.57
N GLY A 387 -12.38 -8.15 -16.12
CA GLY A 387 -11.55 -7.17 -16.84
C GLY A 387 -10.15 -7.70 -17.13
N ALA A 388 -9.51 -8.33 -16.14
CA ALA A 388 -8.19 -8.95 -16.30
C ALA A 388 -8.20 -10.15 -17.25
N ILE A 389 -9.23 -11.01 -17.20
CA ILE A 389 -9.40 -12.14 -18.12
C ILE A 389 -9.56 -11.63 -19.56
N LEU A 390 -10.45 -10.67 -19.80
CA LEU A 390 -10.66 -10.07 -21.12
C LEU A 390 -9.41 -9.40 -21.67
N THR A 391 -8.69 -8.67 -20.82
CA THR A 391 -7.42 -8.07 -21.18
C THR A 391 -6.42 -9.14 -21.61
N ASN A 392 -6.24 -10.21 -20.84
CA ASN A 392 -5.35 -11.32 -21.20
C ASN A 392 -5.74 -12.02 -22.52
N ILE A 393 -7.04 -12.16 -22.79
CA ILE A 393 -7.54 -12.71 -24.06
C ILE A 393 -7.06 -11.86 -25.24
N ARG A 394 -7.11 -10.52 -25.10
CA ARG A 394 -6.79 -9.54 -26.16
C ARG A 394 -5.30 -9.34 -26.38
N THR A 395 -4.49 -9.35 -25.32
CA THR A 395 -3.09 -8.92 -25.36
C THR A 395 -2.09 -10.07 -25.43
N LEU A 396 -2.40 -11.22 -24.83
CA LEU A 396 -1.46 -12.33 -24.69
C LEU A 396 -1.63 -13.38 -25.80
N PRO A 397 -0.54 -13.96 -26.33
CA PRO A 397 -0.63 -15.10 -27.23
C PRO A 397 -1.13 -16.36 -26.49
N LYS A 398 -1.74 -17.30 -27.23
CA LYS A 398 -2.15 -18.60 -26.67
C LYS A 398 -0.94 -19.35 -26.09
N GLY A 399 -1.06 -19.86 -24.87
CA GLY A 399 0.00 -20.59 -24.18
C GLY A 399 1.06 -19.69 -23.54
N HIS A 400 0.83 -18.37 -23.46
CA HIS A 400 1.78 -17.39 -22.93
C HIS A 400 2.36 -17.80 -21.57
N GLY A 401 1.52 -18.31 -20.65
CA GLY A 401 1.97 -18.66 -19.30
C GLY A 401 3.12 -19.66 -19.30
N LYS A 402 3.04 -20.72 -20.12
CA LYS A 402 4.09 -21.75 -20.23
C LYS A 402 5.30 -21.25 -21.01
N SER A 403 5.08 -20.59 -22.15
CA SER A 403 6.18 -20.16 -23.01
C SER A 403 7.03 -19.05 -22.37
N SER A 404 6.38 -18.08 -21.71
CA SER A 404 7.05 -16.95 -21.06
C SER A 404 7.90 -17.40 -19.88
N PHE A 405 7.40 -18.35 -19.08
CA PHE A 405 8.15 -18.91 -17.97
C PHE A 405 9.41 -19.64 -18.45
N GLU A 406 9.28 -20.52 -19.44
CA GLU A 406 10.39 -21.28 -20.03
C GLU A 406 11.45 -20.37 -20.67
N GLN A 407 11.00 -19.37 -21.45
CA GLN A 407 11.91 -18.41 -22.07
C GLN A 407 12.69 -17.63 -21.01
N GLY A 408 12.02 -17.13 -19.97
CA GLY A 408 12.68 -16.41 -18.89
C GLY A 408 13.67 -17.30 -18.11
N ARG A 409 13.41 -18.61 -18.01
CA ARG A 409 14.37 -19.57 -17.41
C ARG A 409 15.66 -19.66 -18.22
N LEU A 410 15.54 -19.88 -19.54
CA LEU A 410 16.68 -19.98 -20.45
C LEU A 410 17.51 -18.69 -20.47
N GLU A 411 16.86 -17.53 -20.54
CA GLU A 411 17.53 -16.22 -20.49
C GLU A 411 18.37 -16.06 -19.20
N MET A 412 17.86 -16.55 -18.07
CA MET A 412 18.57 -16.46 -16.78
C MET A 412 19.69 -17.48 -16.63
N GLU A 413 19.58 -18.64 -17.26
CA GLU A 413 20.69 -19.59 -17.38
C GLU A 413 21.84 -18.97 -18.17
N THR A 414 21.55 -18.37 -19.33
CA THR A 414 22.56 -17.66 -20.14
C THR A 414 23.22 -16.53 -19.36
N LEU A 415 22.43 -15.65 -18.74
CA LEU A 415 22.96 -14.54 -17.92
C LEU A 415 23.84 -15.04 -16.77
N THR A 416 23.45 -16.17 -16.14
CA THR A 416 24.25 -16.78 -15.07
C THR A 416 25.61 -17.24 -15.57
N GLU A 417 25.65 -17.92 -16.72
CA GLU A 417 26.91 -18.37 -17.32
C GLU A 417 27.81 -17.21 -17.72
N GLU A 418 27.26 -16.16 -18.34
CA GLU A 418 27.98 -14.94 -18.71
C GLU A 418 28.62 -14.26 -17.48
N LEU A 419 27.84 -14.10 -16.40
CA LEU A 419 28.34 -13.48 -15.17
C LEU A 419 29.41 -14.31 -14.48
N VAL A 420 29.28 -15.63 -14.49
CA VAL A 420 30.28 -16.53 -13.90
C VAL A 420 31.56 -16.53 -14.73
N ALA A 421 31.47 -16.54 -16.06
CA ALA A 421 32.62 -16.44 -16.96
C ALA A 421 33.36 -15.11 -16.78
N LEU A 422 32.61 -14.00 -16.70
CA LEU A 422 33.16 -12.67 -16.45
C LEU A 422 33.82 -12.59 -15.07
N ALA A 423 33.22 -13.21 -14.06
CA ALA A 423 33.80 -13.32 -12.72
C ALA A 423 35.08 -14.16 -12.71
N GLU A 424 35.16 -15.22 -13.51
CA GLU A 424 36.37 -16.03 -13.62
C GLU A 424 37.51 -15.21 -14.24
N GLN A 425 37.23 -14.46 -15.30
CA GLN A 425 38.19 -13.59 -15.96
C GLN A 425 38.68 -12.43 -15.08
N LYS A 426 37.76 -11.70 -14.43
CA LYS A 426 38.09 -10.46 -13.68
C LYS A 426 38.45 -10.69 -12.21
N LEU A 427 37.88 -11.71 -11.59
CA LEU A 427 37.93 -11.92 -10.14
C LEU A 427 38.55 -13.27 -9.73
N GLY A 428 38.82 -14.14 -10.69
CA GLY A 428 39.41 -15.47 -10.50
C GLY A 428 38.40 -16.56 -10.13
N SER A 429 38.77 -17.82 -10.41
CA SER A 429 37.88 -18.99 -10.33
C SER A 429 37.24 -19.20 -8.94
N ARG A 430 37.89 -18.79 -7.85
CA ARG A 430 37.30 -18.89 -6.50
C ARG A 430 36.08 -17.98 -6.32
N LYS A 431 36.16 -16.73 -6.82
CA LYS A 431 35.04 -15.79 -6.75
C LYS A 431 33.94 -16.16 -7.74
N ALA A 432 34.29 -16.68 -8.92
CA ALA A 432 33.33 -17.21 -9.88
C ALA A 432 32.49 -18.37 -9.32
N LYS A 433 33.14 -19.36 -8.69
CA LYS A 433 32.44 -20.46 -7.99
C LYS A 433 31.53 -19.95 -6.87
N LYS A 434 31.95 -18.91 -6.15
CA LYS A 434 31.15 -18.28 -5.10
C LYS A 434 29.91 -17.58 -5.67
N LEU A 435 30.07 -16.83 -6.77
CA LEU A 435 28.96 -16.17 -7.46
C LEU A 435 27.94 -17.19 -7.96
N ARG A 436 28.39 -18.28 -8.60
CA ARG A 436 27.51 -19.38 -9.03
C ARG A 436 26.69 -19.94 -7.88
N ARG A 437 27.33 -20.17 -6.72
CA ARG A 437 26.63 -20.63 -5.51
C ARG A 437 25.61 -19.61 -5.00
N TYR A 438 25.95 -18.32 -5.02
CA TYR A 438 25.03 -17.25 -4.63
C TYR A 438 23.81 -17.19 -5.56
N ILE A 439 24.03 -17.21 -6.87
CA ILE A 439 22.94 -17.17 -7.86
C ILE A 439 22.05 -18.41 -7.74
N SER A 440 22.62 -19.60 -7.58
CA SER A 440 21.86 -20.84 -7.36
C SER A 440 20.98 -20.74 -6.11
N PHE A 441 21.55 -20.32 -4.97
CA PHE A 441 20.76 -20.13 -3.75
C PHE A 441 19.67 -19.07 -3.94
N PHE A 442 20.01 -17.94 -4.54
CA PHE A 442 19.07 -16.87 -4.79
C PHE A 442 17.88 -17.34 -5.64
N ARG A 443 18.13 -17.99 -6.79
CA ARG A 443 17.08 -18.45 -7.70
C ARG A 443 16.18 -19.52 -7.08
N ASN A 444 16.72 -20.39 -6.23
CA ASN A 444 15.93 -21.40 -5.53
C ASN A 444 14.96 -20.77 -4.51
N TYR A 445 15.41 -19.80 -3.71
CA TYR A 445 14.64 -19.33 -2.55
C TYR A 445 13.93 -17.98 -2.73
N VAL A 446 14.27 -17.18 -3.74
CA VAL A 446 13.71 -15.81 -3.87
C VAL A 446 12.19 -15.80 -4.07
N GLY A 447 11.62 -16.80 -4.74
CA GLY A 447 10.16 -16.89 -4.93
C GLY A 447 9.37 -17.05 -3.62
N THR A 448 10.00 -17.59 -2.57
CA THR A 448 9.35 -17.82 -1.27
C THR A 448 9.10 -16.54 -0.47
N ARG A 449 9.66 -15.40 -0.88
CA ARG A 449 9.55 -14.11 -0.16
C ARG A 449 8.12 -13.62 0.03
N GLU A 450 7.23 -13.92 -0.91
CA GLU A 450 5.81 -13.51 -0.90
C GLU A 450 4.96 -14.48 -0.06
N TYR A 451 5.51 -15.64 0.32
CA TYR A 451 4.74 -16.72 0.94
C TYR A 451 4.26 -16.41 2.36
N PRO A 452 5.02 -15.75 3.26
CA PRO A 452 4.50 -15.35 4.57
C PRO A 452 3.26 -14.46 4.47
N LYS A 453 3.24 -13.55 3.47
CA LYS A 453 2.07 -12.72 3.19
C LYS A 453 0.89 -13.56 2.70
N TYR A 454 1.14 -14.47 1.76
CA TYR A 454 0.14 -15.40 1.27
C TYR A 454 -0.54 -16.20 2.40
N VAL A 455 0.25 -16.79 3.31
CA VAL A 455 -0.26 -17.57 4.47
C VAL A 455 -1.12 -16.70 5.38
N TRP A 456 -0.68 -15.47 5.65
CA TRP A 456 -1.45 -14.53 6.45
C TRP A 456 -2.83 -14.26 5.81
N ILE A 457 -2.89 -13.98 4.51
CA ILE A 457 -4.15 -13.68 3.83
C ILE A 457 -5.07 -14.91 3.73
N CYS A 458 -4.52 -16.10 3.51
CA CYS A 458 -5.31 -17.34 3.59
C CYS A 458 -6.03 -17.48 4.94
N ARG A 459 -5.34 -17.22 6.04
CA ARG A 459 -5.96 -17.28 7.38
C ARG A 459 -7.03 -16.21 7.57
N TYR A 460 -6.78 -14.99 7.08
CA TYR A 460 -7.78 -13.91 7.13
C TYR A 460 -9.04 -14.25 6.34
N ASP A 461 -8.94 -14.98 5.23
CA ASP A 461 -10.13 -15.47 4.51
C ASP A 461 -10.92 -16.50 5.31
N VAL A 462 -10.25 -17.42 6.02
CA VAL A 462 -10.93 -18.37 6.93
C VAL A 462 -11.66 -17.62 8.04
N TYR A 463 -11.00 -16.64 8.68
CA TYR A 463 -11.63 -15.79 9.69
C TYR A 463 -12.82 -15.03 9.12
N LYS A 464 -12.65 -14.42 7.94
CA LYS A 464 -13.69 -13.63 7.28
C LYS A 464 -14.91 -14.50 7.01
N ARG A 465 -14.74 -15.72 6.49
CA ARG A 465 -15.86 -16.64 6.27
C ARG A 465 -16.61 -16.95 7.56
N ALA A 466 -15.91 -17.24 8.65
CA ALA A 466 -16.54 -17.46 9.95
C ALA A 466 -17.29 -16.22 10.45
N ILE A 467 -16.67 -15.04 10.35
CA ILE A 467 -17.28 -13.74 10.71
C ILE A 467 -18.52 -13.46 9.85
N MET A 468 -18.48 -13.75 8.55
CA MET A 468 -19.60 -13.49 7.64
C MET A 468 -20.77 -14.45 7.86
N ARG A 469 -20.53 -15.69 8.31
CA ARG A 469 -21.61 -16.56 8.80
C ARG A 469 -22.29 -15.96 10.03
N GLU A 470 -21.51 -15.43 10.96
CA GLU A 470 -22.04 -14.75 12.13
C GLU A 470 -22.78 -13.46 11.78
N ALA A 471 -22.26 -12.68 10.82
CA ALA A 471 -22.91 -11.47 10.33
C ALA A 471 -24.30 -11.76 9.72
N LYS A 472 -24.41 -12.82 8.92
CA LYS A 472 -25.68 -13.28 8.37
C LYS A 472 -26.66 -13.69 9.47
N ARG A 473 -26.19 -14.46 10.45
CA ARG A 473 -27.00 -14.88 11.61
C ARG A 473 -27.52 -13.69 12.42
N LEU A 474 -26.67 -12.68 12.68
CA LEU A 474 -27.08 -11.46 13.40
C LEU A 474 -28.08 -10.62 12.59
N ALA A 475 -27.94 -10.57 11.26
CA ALA A 475 -28.90 -9.90 10.38
C ALA A 475 -30.25 -10.61 10.35
N GLU A 476 -30.26 -11.95 10.26
CA GLU A 476 -31.49 -12.77 10.34
C GLU A 476 -32.23 -12.60 11.68
N GLN A 477 -31.49 -12.31 12.76
CA GLN A 477 -32.05 -12.01 14.08
C GLN A 477 -32.52 -10.56 14.24
N GLY A 478 -32.35 -9.71 13.22
CA GLY A 478 -32.66 -8.28 13.27
C GLY A 478 -31.73 -7.47 14.18
N ILE A 479 -30.61 -8.05 14.60
CA ILE A 479 -29.57 -7.36 15.38
C ILE A 479 -28.75 -6.46 14.46
N LEU A 480 -28.46 -6.96 13.24
CA LEU A 480 -27.93 -6.16 12.15
C LEU A 480 -29.00 -5.87 11.10
N GLN A 481 -28.93 -4.72 10.41
CA GLN A 481 -29.77 -4.38 9.26
C GLN A 481 -29.27 -5.09 8.01
N GLU A 482 -27.96 -5.14 7.81
CA GLU A 482 -27.32 -5.90 6.74
C GLU A 482 -26.04 -6.59 7.24
N PRO A 483 -25.64 -7.75 6.67
CA PRO A 483 -24.42 -8.44 7.10
C PRO A 483 -23.16 -7.57 7.00
N GLY A 484 -23.10 -6.64 6.04
CA GLY A 484 -21.96 -5.74 5.85
C GLY A 484 -21.75 -4.74 7.00
N ASP A 485 -22.76 -4.49 7.84
CA ASP A 485 -22.65 -3.60 9.01
C ASP A 485 -21.60 -4.07 10.01
N ILE A 486 -21.33 -5.39 10.05
CA ILE A 486 -20.35 -5.99 10.95
C ILE A 486 -18.95 -5.37 10.81
N PHE A 487 -18.59 -4.91 9.61
CA PHE A 487 -17.27 -4.33 9.36
C PHE A 487 -17.08 -2.96 10.01
N TYR A 488 -18.20 -2.28 10.34
CA TYR A 488 -18.20 -1.01 11.06
C TYR A 488 -18.11 -1.16 12.58
N LEU A 489 -18.09 -2.40 13.09
CA LEU A 489 -17.85 -2.69 14.50
C LEU A 489 -16.37 -2.99 14.74
N TYR A 490 -15.81 -2.47 15.83
CA TYR A 490 -14.54 -2.99 16.36
C TYR A 490 -14.74 -4.39 16.93
N LEU A 491 -13.65 -5.15 17.07
CA LEU A 491 -13.75 -6.56 17.50
C LEU A 491 -14.42 -6.73 18.88
N GLU A 492 -14.16 -5.82 19.83
CA GLU A 492 -14.82 -5.87 21.14
C GLU A 492 -16.32 -5.54 21.05
N GLU A 493 -16.71 -4.61 20.19
CA GLU A 493 -18.12 -4.28 19.95
C GLU A 493 -18.85 -5.43 19.25
N LEU A 494 -18.17 -6.16 18.36
CA LEU A 494 -18.69 -7.39 17.80
C LEU A 494 -18.93 -8.46 18.89
N ARG A 495 -17.98 -8.63 19.82
CA ARG A 495 -18.16 -9.56 20.96
C ARG A 495 -19.34 -9.15 21.83
N GLU A 496 -19.46 -7.86 22.13
CA GLU A 496 -20.60 -7.31 22.89
C GLU A 496 -21.93 -7.52 22.15
N ALA A 497 -21.97 -7.29 20.84
CA ALA A 497 -23.15 -7.51 20.00
C ALA A 497 -23.62 -8.96 20.04
N ILE A 498 -22.68 -9.92 19.97
CA ILE A 498 -22.99 -11.35 20.05
C ILE A 498 -23.51 -11.74 21.44
N GLN A 499 -22.93 -11.17 22.50
CA GLN A 499 -23.31 -11.48 23.89
C GLN A 499 -24.66 -10.87 24.29
N THR A 500 -24.90 -9.62 23.89
CA THR A 500 -26.06 -8.83 24.36
C THR A 500 -27.23 -8.88 23.37
N GLY A 501 -26.98 -9.25 22.12
CA GLY A 501 -27.96 -9.16 21.04
C GLY A 501 -28.33 -7.73 20.67
N ARG A 502 -27.43 -6.75 20.89
CA ARG A 502 -27.68 -5.33 20.67
C ARG A 502 -26.51 -4.65 19.99
N VAL A 503 -26.81 -3.68 19.13
CA VAL A 503 -25.83 -2.86 18.41
C VAL A 503 -26.31 -1.42 18.41
N ASP A 504 -25.39 -0.46 18.61
CA ASP A 504 -25.70 0.95 18.47
C ASP A 504 -25.60 1.39 17.00
N TYR A 505 -26.77 1.52 16.37
CA TYR A 505 -26.87 1.96 14.98
C TYR A 505 -26.54 3.44 14.77
N THR A 506 -26.59 4.27 15.81
CA THR A 506 -26.18 5.67 15.69
C THR A 506 -24.68 5.78 15.44
N ASP A 507 -23.90 4.89 16.08
CA ASP A 507 -22.46 4.78 15.91
C ASP A 507 -22.08 4.18 14.56
N ILE A 508 -22.77 3.13 14.08
CA ILE A 508 -22.56 2.58 12.73
C ILE A 508 -22.85 3.65 11.67
N ALA A 509 -23.99 4.35 11.78
CA ALA A 509 -24.37 5.38 10.81
C ALA A 509 -23.35 6.53 10.78
N ARG A 510 -22.86 6.97 11.95
CA ARG A 510 -21.77 7.94 12.06
C ARG A 510 -20.51 7.43 11.34
N ARG A 511 -20.08 6.20 11.62
CA ARG A 511 -18.88 5.61 11.00
C ARG A 511 -19.02 5.46 9.48
N LYS A 512 -20.17 5.03 8.97
CA LYS A 512 -20.43 5.00 7.51
C LYS A 512 -20.16 6.37 6.89
N LYS A 513 -20.70 7.44 7.48
CA LYS A 513 -20.49 8.83 7.02
C LYS A 513 -19.01 9.26 7.12
N ASP A 514 -18.36 9.00 8.26
CA ASP A 514 -16.96 9.36 8.49
C ASP A 514 -16.03 8.65 7.51
N TYR A 515 -16.28 7.37 7.23
CA TYR A 515 -15.47 6.57 6.31
C TYR A 515 -15.65 6.97 4.84
N THR A 516 -16.86 7.36 4.43
CA THR A 516 -17.06 8.00 3.11
C THR A 516 -16.23 9.29 3.00
N HIS A 517 -16.19 10.09 4.06
CA HIS A 517 -15.36 11.28 4.09
C HIS A 517 -13.86 10.94 4.06
N PHE A 518 -13.41 10.01 4.90
CA PHE A 518 -12.01 9.58 4.97
C PHE A 518 -11.51 9.00 3.65
N ALA A 519 -12.33 8.28 2.90
CA ALA A 519 -11.95 7.74 1.59
C ALA A 519 -11.48 8.83 0.61
N ASN A 520 -11.94 10.07 0.75
CA ASN A 520 -11.53 11.20 -0.08
C ASN A 520 -10.21 11.86 0.37
N LEU A 521 -9.72 11.52 1.57
CA LEU A 521 -8.47 12.06 2.11
C LEU A 521 -7.28 11.20 1.68
N THR A 522 -6.16 11.86 1.39
CA THR A 522 -4.87 11.18 1.16
C THR A 522 -4.10 11.14 2.48
N PRO A 523 -3.72 9.95 3.00
CA PRO A 523 -2.93 9.88 4.21
C PRO A 523 -1.55 10.50 4.01
N PRO A 524 -1.02 11.28 4.97
CA PRO A 524 0.37 11.70 4.94
C PRO A 524 1.30 10.53 5.28
N ARG A 525 2.55 10.57 4.79
CA ARG A 525 3.59 9.61 5.17
C ARG A 525 4.03 9.76 6.62
N VAL A 526 4.12 11.01 7.07
CA VAL A 526 4.45 11.39 8.45
C VAL A 526 3.45 12.45 8.90
N ILE A 527 2.99 12.33 10.14
CA ILE A 527 2.14 13.33 10.79
C ILE A 527 2.60 13.56 12.24
N PHE A 528 2.62 14.82 12.66
CA PHE A 528 2.90 15.21 14.04
C PHE A 528 1.63 15.22 14.90
N SER A 529 1.76 15.24 16.23
CA SER A 529 0.59 15.27 17.13
C SER A 529 -0.25 16.54 17.02
N ASP A 530 0.31 17.62 16.48
CA ASP A 530 -0.40 18.87 16.17
C ASP A 530 -1.06 18.87 14.77
N GLY A 531 -0.93 17.77 14.02
CA GLY A 531 -1.48 17.60 12.69
C GLY A 531 -0.63 18.18 11.56
N GLU A 532 0.52 18.79 11.88
CA GLU A 532 1.47 19.23 10.87
C GLU A 532 2.00 18.03 10.08
N VAL A 533 1.97 18.15 8.75
CA VAL A 533 2.57 17.22 7.81
C VAL A 533 3.84 17.87 7.24
N PRO A 534 5.03 17.26 7.41
CA PRO A 534 6.26 17.77 6.82
C PRO A 534 6.17 17.89 5.30
N GLU A 535 6.69 18.97 4.74
CA GLU A 535 6.73 19.19 3.30
C GLU A 535 7.70 18.19 2.62
N MET A 536 7.27 17.59 1.51
CA MET A 536 8.02 16.55 0.80
C MET A 536 8.28 16.98 -0.64
N ALA A 537 9.54 16.96 -1.08
CA ALA A 537 9.91 17.31 -2.45
C ALA A 537 10.99 16.39 -3.00
N TYR A 538 10.73 15.74 -4.12
CA TYR A 538 11.79 15.05 -4.87
C TYR A 538 12.81 16.08 -5.36
N GLN A 539 14.02 16.06 -4.80
CA GLN A 539 15.14 16.83 -5.36
C GLN A 539 15.73 16.08 -6.55
N ARG A 540 15.30 16.42 -7.76
CA ARG A 540 15.94 15.97 -9.01
C ARG A 540 15.87 17.05 -10.09
N ASN A 541 16.91 17.11 -10.93
CA ASN A 541 16.88 17.84 -12.20
C ASN A 541 15.99 17.05 -13.17
N ILE A 542 14.67 17.23 -13.08
CA ILE A 542 13.71 16.67 -14.04
C ILE A 542 13.22 17.75 -15.00
N PRO A 543 12.71 17.39 -16.19
CA PRO A 543 12.15 18.35 -17.13
C PRO A 543 11.04 19.20 -16.50
N THR A 544 10.96 20.47 -16.90
CA THR A 544 9.93 21.41 -16.40
C THR A 544 8.54 20.89 -16.73
N GLY A 545 7.70 20.70 -15.71
CA GLY A 545 6.35 20.17 -15.86
C GLY A 545 6.22 18.65 -15.68
N ALA A 546 7.35 17.92 -15.59
CA ALA A 546 7.34 16.50 -15.30
C ALA A 546 6.89 16.22 -13.84
N LEU A 547 6.27 15.06 -13.66
CA LEU A 547 5.85 14.53 -12.37
C LEU A 547 7.02 13.71 -11.79
N PRO A 548 7.65 14.14 -10.69
CA PRO A 548 8.71 13.36 -10.09
C PRO A 548 8.17 12.09 -9.41
N GLY A 549 8.96 11.04 -9.44
CA GLY A 549 8.74 9.83 -8.67
C GLY A 549 10.05 9.09 -8.39
N LEU A 550 9.91 7.81 -8.08
CA LEU A 550 11.01 6.86 -7.96
C LEU A 550 10.97 5.92 -9.17
N GLY A 551 11.98 6.02 -10.03
CA GLY A 551 12.24 5.00 -11.04
C GLY A 551 12.54 3.67 -10.36
N VAL A 552 11.70 2.66 -10.59
CA VAL A 552 11.88 1.33 -9.99
C VAL A 552 12.25 0.28 -11.01
N SER A 553 11.86 0.44 -12.27
CA SER A 553 12.22 -0.49 -13.33
C SER A 553 12.69 0.33 -14.53
N SER A 554 13.90 0.02 -15.01
CA SER A 554 14.61 0.77 -16.04
C SER A 554 13.93 0.76 -17.40
N GLY A 555 14.27 1.76 -18.22
CA GLY A 555 13.74 1.97 -19.56
C GLY A 555 12.81 3.18 -19.67
N VAL A 556 12.49 3.53 -20.91
CA VAL A 556 11.59 4.64 -21.26
C VAL A 556 10.50 4.12 -22.16
N VAL A 557 9.25 4.43 -21.83
CA VAL A 557 8.08 4.05 -22.62
C VAL A 557 7.14 5.23 -22.78
N GLU A 558 6.54 5.34 -23.97
CA GLU A 558 5.43 6.25 -24.24
C GLU A 558 4.18 5.44 -24.55
N GLY A 559 3.05 5.90 -24.05
CA GLY A 559 1.79 5.20 -24.24
C GLY A 559 0.62 6.02 -23.73
N ARG A 560 -0.57 5.48 -23.94
CA ARG A 560 -1.81 6.02 -23.38
C ARG A 560 -1.86 5.69 -21.89
N ALA A 561 -2.09 6.69 -21.06
CA ALA A 561 -2.33 6.53 -19.64
C ALA A 561 -3.71 5.89 -19.41
N ARG A 562 -3.75 4.80 -18.65
CA ARG A 562 -4.98 4.21 -18.14
C ARG A 562 -5.05 4.41 -16.64
N VAL A 563 -5.90 5.34 -16.20
CA VAL A 563 -6.03 5.71 -14.79
C VAL A 563 -7.07 4.79 -14.14
N ILE A 564 -6.61 3.71 -13.51
CA ILE A 564 -7.45 2.62 -13.01
C ILE A 564 -7.34 2.58 -11.48
N ARG A 565 -8.47 2.72 -10.78
CA ARG A 565 -8.53 2.75 -9.30
C ARG A 565 -8.90 1.40 -8.69
N SER A 566 -9.71 0.60 -9.38
CA SER A 566 -10.02 -0.80 -9.03
C SER A 566 -9.65 -1.71 -10.18
N ILE A 567 -9.27 -2.96 -9.88
CA ILE A 567 -8.97 -3.98 -10.89
C ILE A 567 -10.19 -4.31 -11.77
N GLU A 568 -11.40 -4.06 -11.27
CA GLU A 568 -12.67 -4.16 -12.01
C GLU A 568 -12.65 -3.35 -13.31
N ASP A 569 -12.06 -2.15 -13.27
CA ASP A 569 -11.97 -1.22 -14.39
C ASP A 569 -10.77 -1.51 -15.32
N ALA A 570 -10.01 -2.59 -15.05
CA ALA A 570 -8.77 -2.90 -15.75
C ALA A 570 -9.00 -3.51 -17.13
N VAL A 571 -9.62 -2.73 -18.03
CA VAL A 571 -9.68 -3.02 -19.46
C VAL A 571 -8.51 -2.31 -20.14
N MET A 572 -7.49 -3.06 -20.55
CA MET A 572 -6.26 -2.48 -21.11
C MET A 572 -6.00 -2.92 -22.55
N GLU A 573 -5.39 -2.03 -23.33
CA GLU A 573 -4.87 -2.31 -24.66
C GLU A 573 -3.35 -2.54 -24.62
N LYS A 574 -2.83 -3.16 -25.68
CA LYS A 574 -1.39 -3.32 -25.84
C LYS A 574 -0.75 -1.92 -25.92
N SER A 575 0.32 -1.70 -25.17
CA SER A 575 1.02 -0.42 -25.06
C SER A 575 0.39 0.64 -24.13
N ASP A 576 -0.69 0.31 -23.43
CA ASP A 576 -1.22 1.16 -22.35
C ASP A 576 -0.25 1.21 -21.15
N ILE A 577 -0.21 2.35 -20.47
CA ILE A 577 0.55 2.57 -19.24
C ILE A 577 -0.45 2.63 -18.07
N LEU A 578 -0.30 1.72 -17.11
CA LEU A 578 -1.16 1.66 -15.93
C LEU A 578 -0.81 2.79 -14.97
N VAL A 579 -1.80 3.62 -14.63
CA VAL A 579 -1.69 4.67 -13.60
C VAL A 579 -2.68 4.34 -12.48
N THR A 580 -2.18 4.07 -11.27
CA THR A 580 -3.03 3.71 -10.13
C THR A 580 -2.51 4.26 -8.80
N SER A 581 -3.27 4.15 -7.71
CA SER A 581 -2.86 4.65 -6.40
C SER A 581 -1.76 3.79 -5.78
N PHE A 582 -1.97 2.48 -5.76
CA PHE A 582 -1.04 1.48 -5.25
C PHE A 582 -1.27 0.16 -5.97
N THR A 583 -0.31 -0.75 -5.85
CA THR A 583 -0.42 -2.10 -6.39
C THR A 583 -0.05 -3.09 -5.30
N ASP A 584 -0.84 -4.14 -5.18
CA ASP A 584 -0.57 -5.29 -4.32
C ASP A 584 -0.56 -6.58 -5.19
N PRO A 585 -0.31 -7.76 -4.60
CA PRO A 585 -0.35 -9.03 -5.33
C PRO A 585 -1.58 -9.26 -6.19
N SER A 586 -2.72 -8.65 -5.88
CA SER A 586 -3.97 -8.84 -6.61
C SER A 586 -3.90 -8.25 -8.04
N TRP A 587 -3.01 -7.29 -8.30
CA TRP A 587 -2.87 -6.60 -9.59
C TRP A 587 -1.99 -7.35 -10.61
N THR A 588 -1.28 -8.39 -10.19
CA THR A 588 -0.41 -9.19 -11.07
C THR A 588 -1.04 -9.62 -12.38
N PRO A 589 -2.32 -10.05 -12.42
CA PRO A 589 -2.92 -10.49 -13.67
C PRO A 589 -3.06 -9.38 -14.72
N VAL A 590 -3.08 -8.11 -14.31
CA VAL A 590 -3.13 -6.96 -15.23
C VAL A 590 -1.72 -6.62 -15.76
N PHE A 591 -0.68 -6.80 -14.95
CA PHE A 591 0.70 -6.43 -15.31
C PHE A 591 1.22 -7.10 -16.58
N VAL A 592 0.70 -8.27 -16.95
CA VAL A 592 1.13 -8.98 -18.17
C VAL A 592 0.77 -8.22 -19.45
N SER A 593 -0.16 -7.25 -19.36
CA SER A 593 -0.77 -6.58 -20.50
C SER A 593 -0.35 -5.13 -20.69
N ILE A 594 0.45 -4.58 -19.78
CA ILE A 594 0.82 -3.15 -19.75
C ILE A 594 2.20 -2.95 -20.34
N ALA A 595 2.49 -1.75 -20.85
CA ALA A 595 3.83 -1.38 -21.30
C ALA A 595 4.63 -0.55 -20.28
N GLY A 596 3.97 0.00 -19.27
CA GLY A 596 4.62 0.68 -18.16
C GLY A 596 3.70 0.90 -16.96
N LEU A 597 4.29 1.24 -15.81
CA LEU A 597 3.57 1.42 -14.54
C LEU A 597 3.87 2.79 -13.91
N VAL A 598 2.81 3.47 -13.47
CA VAL A 598 2.85 4.65 -12.62
C VAL A 598 2.00 4.43 -11.37
N THR A 599 2.56 4.64 -10.18
CA THR A 599 1.80 4.57 -8.91
C THR A 599 2.04 5.76 -8.00
N GLU A 600 1.02 6.16 -7.25
CA GLU A 600 1.15 7.23 -6.23
C GLU A 600 1.98 6.80 -5.01
N VAL A 601 1.97 5.50 -4.72
CA VAL A 601 2.67 4.89 -3.59
C VAL A 601 3.41 3.64 -4.06
N GLY A 602 4.69 3.57 -3.72
CA GLY A 602 5.54 2.44 -4.08
C GLY A 602 6.98 2.71 -3.68
N GLY A 603 7.79 1.65 -3.68
CA GLY A 603 9.20 1.69 -3.34
C GLY A 603 9.98 0.61 -4.06
N MET A 604 11.32 0.66 -3.95
CA MET A 604 12.23 -0.19 -4.74
C MET A 604 12.00 -1.69 -4.59
N MET A 605 11.44 -2.14 -3.46
CA MET A 605 11.24 -3.57 -3.16
C MET A 605 9.77 -4.00 -3.16
N THR A 606 8.86 -3.08 -3.52
CA THR A 606 7.41 -3.33 -3.49
C THR A 606 6.96 -4.30 -4.57
N HIS A 607 5.77 -4.87 -4.39
CA HIS A 607 5.22 -5.86 -5.29
C HIS A 607 5.20 -5.36 -6.76
N GLY A 608 4.60 -4.20 -7.03
CA GLY A 608 4.58 -3.61 -8.37
C GLY A 608 5.98 -3.39 -8.95
N ALA A 609 6.92 -2.86 -8.15
CA ALA A 609 8.30 -2.68 -8.59
C ALA A 609 8.98 -4.00 -8.98
N VAL A 610 8.83 -5.05 -8.16
CA VAL A 610 9.42 -6.37 -8.44
C VAL A 610 8.81 -6.99 -9.69
N ILE A 611 7.48 -6.99 -9.81
CA ILE A 611 6.82 -7.60 -10.96
C ILE A 611 7.12 -6.83 -12.26
N THR A 612 7.15 -5.49 -12.24
CA THR A 612 7.55 -4.72 -13.43
C THR A 612 8.97 -5.05 -13.87
N ARG A 613 9.90 -5.36 -12.94
CA ARG A 613 11.23 -5.83 -13.30
C ARG A 613 11.24 -7.26 -13.82
N GLU A 614 10.46 -8.16 -13.20
CA GLU A 614 10.30 -9.55 -13.66
C GLU A 614 9.79 -9.59 -15.11
N TYR A 615 8.88 -8.68 -15.47
CA TYR A 615 8.36 -8.53 -16.83
C TYR A 615 9.17 -7.57 -17.74
N GLY A 616 10.17 -6.86 -17.21
CA GLY A 616 10.99 -5.91 -17.98
C GLY A 616 10.26 -4.64 -18.44
N LEU A 617 9.27 -4.19 -17.68
CA LEU A 617 8.43 -3.02 -17.98
C LEU A 617 8.97 -1.77 -17.27
N PRO A 618 9.14 -0.62 -17.94
CA PRO A 618 9.50 0.63 -17.29
C PRO A 618 8.47 1.07 -16.24
N ALA A 619 8.95 1.52 -15.08
CA ALA A 619 8.04 1.86 -13.98
C ALA A 619 8.57 2.98 -13.09
N VAL A 620 7.65 3.89 -12.72
CA VAL A 620 7.89 4.99 -11.79
C VAL A 620 6.82 4.97 -10.69
N VAL A 621 7.23 4.93 -9.43
CA VAL A 621 6.32 4.83 -8.29
C VAL A 621 6.49 6.01 -7.34
N GLY A 622 5.56 6.20 -6.41
CA GLY A 622 5.63 7.34 -5.48
C GLY A 622 5.27 8.68 -6.12
N VAL A 623 4.67 8.68 -7.31
CA VAL A 623 4.30 9.90 -8.04
C VAL A 623 3.09 10.55 -7.38
N VAL A 624 3.34 11.52 -6.49
CA VAL A 624 2.30 12.10 -5.64
C VAL A 624 1.17 12.70 -6.49
N GLY A 625 -0.04 12.17 -6.29
CA GLY A 625 -1.25 12.62 -6.99
C GLY A 625 -1.33 12.21 -8.46
N ALA A 626 -0.60 11.19 -8.91
CA ALA A 626 -0.63 10.71 -10.30
C ALA A 626 -2.06 10.48 -10.82
N THR A 627 -2.94 9.85 -10.04
CA THR A 627 -4.32 9.52 -10.45
C THR A 627 -5.25 10.74 -10.55
N ARG A 628 -4.79 11.90 -10.08
CA ARG A 628 -5.52 13.18 -10.15
C ARG A 628 -4.91 14.14 -11.18
N ARG A 629 -3.59 14.06 -11.38
CA ARG A 629 -2.82 14.94 -12.28
C ARG A 629 -2.78 14.44 -13.71
N ILE A 630 -2.77 13.11 -13.90
CA ILE A 630 -2.87 12.45 -15.20
C ILE A 630 -4.34 12.09 -15.44
N ARG A 631 -4.89 12.40 -16.61
CA ARG A 631 -6.25 12.02 -17.00
C ARG A 631 -6.22 10.70 -17.76
N ASP A 632 -7.27 9.89 -17.63
CA ASP A 632 -7.41 8.68 -18.44
C ASP A 632 -7.42 9.06 -19.93
N GLY A 633 -6.60 8.37 -20.73
CA GLY A 633 -6.42 8.66 -22.14
C GLY A 633 -5.29 9.63 -22.48
N ASP A 634 -4.69 10.33 -21.51
CA ASP A 634 -3.54 11.20 -21.77
C ASP A 634 -2.39 10.39 -22.37
N ARG A 635 -1.65 10.98 -23.31
CA ARG A 635 -0.40 10.37 -23.76
C ARG A 635 0.69 10.76 -22.77
N ILE A 636 1.36 9.77 -22.19
CA ILE A 636 2.41 10.00 -21.20
C ILE A 636 3.71 9.31 -21.58
N ARG A 637 4.83 9.90 -21.15
CA ARG A 637 6.15 9.27 -21.15
C ARG A 637 6.51 8.89 -19.73
N VAL A 638 6.87 7.62 -19.52
CA VAL A 638 7.39 7.11 -18.25
C VAL A 638 8.88 6.84 -18.44
N ASN A 639 9.70 7.57 -17.69
CA ASN A 639 11.14 7.35 -17.65
C ASN A 639 11.50 6.65 -16.33
N GLY A 640 11.65 5.33 -16.41
CA GLY A 640 11.98 4.47 -15.28
C GLY A 640 13.45 4.57 -14.84
N ASP A 641 14.34 5.09 -15.69
CA ASP A 641 15.75 5.30 -15.38
C ASP A 641 15.96 6.55 -14.52
N GLU A 642 15.38 7.67 -14.94
CA GLU A 642 15.51 8.96 -14.27
C GLU A 642 14.38 9.22 -13.25
N GLY A 643 13.32 8.42 -13.27
CA GLY A 643 12.26 8.41 -12.27
C GLY A 643 11.28 9.58 -12.38
N TYR A 644 10.73 9.82 -13.57
CA TYR A 644 9.67 10.83 -13.76
C TYR A 644 8.65 10.40 -14.80
N VAL A 645 7.52 11.12 -14.81
CA VAL A 645 6.44 10.96 -15.80
C VAL A 645 6.15 12.31 -16.45
N GLU A 646 6.11 12.37 -17.78
CA GLU A 646 5.71 13.56 -18.54
C GLU A 646 4.35 13.33 -19.18
N ILE A 647 3.51 14.36 -19.18
CA ILE A 647 2.29 14.43 -19.98
C ILE A 647 2.68 15.08 -21.30
N LEU A 648 2.43 14.39 -22.42
CA LEU A 648 2.91 14.75 -23.76
C LEU A 648 1.90 15.57 -24.57
#